data_AF-A0AB73BWQ2-F1
#
_entry.id   AF-A0AB73BWQ2-F1
#
_cell.length_a   1.000
_cell.length_b   1.000
_cell.length_c   1.000
_cell.angle_alpha   90.00
_cell.angle_beta   90.00
_cell.angle_gamma   90.00
#
_symmetry.space_group_name_H-M   'P 1'
#
loop_
_entity.id
_entity.type
_entity.pdbx_description
1 polymer ?
#
loop_
_entity_poly.entity_id
_entity_poly.type
_entity_poly.pdbx_seq_one_letter_code
_entity_poly.pdbx_strand_id
1 'polypeptide(L)'
;APTVALGVDKTVALYATGTTKIKSQITSAAGKSHIGIYAEGDAEFQTGSKVIVSNGSGSNYGIGIYTKAGYNKDVNTDIQQNGKETIGLFLGSNGGAGSTVKHTGTIDVGGGIGTFIPKYSKFVAQNTTFNIGTNGTAVFLKGGTADLGSTGTANINFTGSGRAIYQDGGTLTTGAGLHITGTGSFLTLKNADSTINSIVEVGTNGIGIHSIYDSSAQNYTLKLASPTGDIKLNGDKATGIAAVAKNTVNPRKVDVINEGTIETVSGNQMTGVYGVGANIDNQGKVNIGTKGVAIYTTNENSLGNTVLKNNGEIILTGDSATGIVAMKVNTNQDFIGGNITGTADKLVGMYFKDSVTATFVKDVNISLGTNARGLIFDAGQDFTITSSNKNKITIGNTTDIASRGIGISALGVNGTVSNTDVIVGEGSLGLYAKDKKLTFALSTGKLESSDTNKSSILAYADENDSEIVLNGGGTLKVGAKGIALGTKSGKITADTTTTVEVDGAKGLGAYVENGGSIDSNFDIKVKSAEGIGMYAKGGNVASIAKVSEITGNKSIGYVFENITNAITITNPIQLTDANATGQVGVVAQGTGNGLTVTGVSVVGSNNTGIYSATGKAVTNTGILTVGDSNGKSSIGIYSKDGAVTSTGNATIGKNSVGIYGEKTLATVSGNMTVSDKAVGVLLKNTDLAQGNAQINGTLNVAADGAVGLQVANATTKVTGDLSVGSGDSKGIFAEGNGDIETKGNITVGINSVGIYKNGTGEVKTATGKTLTVDEKGYGIFSKGAKVTNQMSVTASKDTIGIYVDGNDLTSTGTVTVGNKGVGLLIKGTGKTLSSTGAITVGSNNSVGLYAGENANIDQNGTVTVADNNGIGVYSKGTGGVTTSGNITVGKDSIGVYKDGTGSMTIGSASQAMTVDEKGYGIYSKGTNVNSHMTMTLGKEAVGIYAKGASIKQEGDITVGETTIGTNGFSDPNVNKNSIGIFGDASDISYHGHMTVDKPLSVGIYGMNGGNIVLTSGSTLDVKNGAYGIMTGKGVAGITVENGATINVDGKATATGATEKNVSFGIAAYSGTIKNEGDIYVTNEATGIYVAGTATLYNGTTGRIHIGAGGGKAQDKPGTNAAANIG
;
A
#
# COMPACT_ATOMS: atom_id res chain seq x y z
N ALA A 1 53.86 60.61 5.95
CA ALA A 1 55.32 60.37 5.86
C ALA A 1 55.96 60.99 7.09
N PRO A 2 56.99 60.38 7.71
CA PRO A 2 57.75 61.06 8.74
C PRO A 2 58.32 62.35 8.14
N THR A 3 57.86 63.50 8.64
CA THR A 3 58.35 64.81 8.20
C THR A 3 59.58 65.15 9.00
N VAL A 4 60.74 65.13 8.34
CA VAL A 4 61.95 65.73 8.89
C VAL A 4 61.89 67.22 8.56
N ALA A 5 61.07 67.99 9.28
CA ALA A 5 61.03 69.44 9.10
C ALA A 5 62.39 70.02 9.50
N LEU A 6 63.05 70.74 8.59
CA LEU A 6 64.29 71.48 8.84
C LEU A 6 63.96 72.78 9.59
N GLY A 7 63.64 72.66 10.88
CA GLY A 7 63.48 73.78 11.80
C GLY A 7 64.32 73.61 13.07
N VAL A 8 65.21 74.58 13.29
CA VAL A 8 65.97 75.11 14.44
C VAL A 8 66.26 74.28 15.73
N ASP A 9 65.57 73.18 16.07
CA ASP A 9 65.79 72.42 17.33
C ASP A 9 66.54 71.08 17.15
N LYS A 10 67.44 70.94 16.17
CA LYS A 10 68.08 69.65 15.81
C LYS A 10 69.42 69.42 16.51
N THR A 11 69.52 68.39 17.33
CA THR A 11 70.81 67.89 17.86
C THR A 11 71.33 66.71 17.04
N VAL A 12 72.60 66.76 16.67
CA VAL A 12 73.35 65.64 16.06
C VAL A 12 74.44 65.24 17.04
N ALA A 13 74.43 64.01 17.58
CA ALA A 13 75.41 63.60 18.59
C ALA A 13 76.82 63.40 18.00
N LEU A 14 76.91 62.95 16.75
CA LEU A 14 78.16 62.82 16.00
C LEU A 14 77.93 63.16 14.53
N TYR A 15 78.66 64.15 14.01
CA TYR A 15 78.72 64.46 12.58
C TYR A 15 80.00 63.87 11.99
N ALA A 16 79.89 62.74 11.29
CA ALA A 16 81.01 61.99 10.73
C ALA A 16 81.19 62.30 9.23
N THR A 17 82.31 62.92 8.87
CA THR A 17 82.68 63.30 7.50
C THR A 17 84.11 62.89 7.17
N GLY A 18 84.51 62.88 5.89
CA GLY A 18 85.85 62.46 5.47
C GLY A 18 86.16 61.00 5.85
N THR A 19 87.36 60.70 6.33
CA THR A 19 87.82 59.34 6.70
C THR A 19 87.53 58.95 8.18
N THR A 20 86.47 59.50 8.77
CA THR A 20 86.12 59.27 10.19
C THR A 20 85.84 57.80 10.48
N LYS A 21 86.54 57.19 11.44
CA LYS A 21 86.35 55.80 11.88
C LYS A 21 85.56 55.73 13.18
N ILE A 22 84.43 55.01 13.19
CA ILE A 22 83.50 54.93 14.31
C ILE A 22 83.56 53.52 14.91
N LYS A 23 84.00 53.41 16.18
CA LYS A 23 84.13 52.13 16.91
C LYS A 23 83.47 52.13 18.30
N SER A 24 83.12 53.29 18.84
CA SER A 24 82.56 53.44 20.19
C SER A 24 81.03 53.46 20.20
N GLN A 25 80.43 53.36 21.39
CA GLN A 25 79.00 53.56 21.58
C GLN A 25 78.63 55.05 21.43
N ILE A 26 77.61 55.35 20.63
CA ILE A 26 77.02 56.69 20.47
C ILE A 26 75.55 56.66 20.88
N THR A 27 75.15 57.54 21.81
CA THR A 27 73.75 57.67 22.23
C THR A 27 73.17 58.96 21.66
N SER A 28 72.04 58.89 20.99
CA SER A 28 71.35 60.07 20.47
C SER A 28 70.68 60.87 21.60
N ALA A 29 70.55 62.19 21.41
CA ALA A 29 69.88 63.07 22.37
C ALA A 29 68.40 62.68 22.59
N ALA A 30 67.75 63.21 23.63
CA ALA A 30 66.32 63.02 23.87
C ALA A 30 65.53 64.30 23.52
N GLY A 31 64.30 64.18 23.01
CA GLY A 31 63.44 65.32 22.71
C GLY A 31 62.77 65.26 21.32
N LYS A 32 62.42 66.43 20.76
CA LYS A 32 61.84 66.54 19.42
C LYS A 32 62.96 66.49 18.37
N SER A 33 62.93 65.52 17.45
CA SER A 33 63.79 65.45 16.24
C SER A 33 65.31 65.57 16.46
N HIS A 34 65.96 64.44 16.74
CA HIS A 34 67.42 64.34 16.92
C HIS A 34 68.04 63.25 16.03
N ILE A 35 69.35 63.35 15.78
CA ILE A 35 70.14 62.36 15.04
C ILE A 35 71.31 61.89 15.92
N GLY A 36 71.53 60.58 16.06
CA GLY A 36 72.71 60.03 16.71
C GLY A 36 73.96 60.31 15.90
N ILE A 37 74.04 59.72 14.70
CA ILE A 37 75.16 59.87 13.79
C ILE A 37 74.67 60.40 12.44
N TYR A 38 75.24 61.51 11.98
CA TYR A 38 75.11 61.96 10.59
C TYR A 38 76.37 61.53 9.83
N ALA A 39 76.24 60.64 8.85
CA ALA A 39 77.37 60.07 8.10
C ALA A 39 77.42 60.58 6.65
N GLU A 40 78.58 61.11 6.25
CA GLU A 40 78.88 61.54 4.87
C GLU A 40 80.35 61.26 4.49
N GLY A 41 80.67 61.34 3.19
CA GLY A 41 82.03 61.11 2.69
C GLY A 41 82.45 59.64 2.80
N ASP A 42 83.67 59.41 3.33
CA ASP A 42 84.30 58.10 3.53
C ASP A 42 84.20 57.60 4.98
N ALA A 43 83.21 58.08 5.75
CA ALA A 43 83.03 57.66 7.14
C ALA A 43 82.85 56.13 7.21
N GLU A 44 83.58 55.50 8.13
CA GLU A 44 83.71 54.04 8.23
C GLU A 44 83.22 53.57 9.61
N PHE A 45 82.26 52.65 9.63
CA PHE A 45 81.81 51.97 10.84
C PHE A 45 82.60 50.69 11.03
N GLN A 46 83.34 50.59 12.14
CA GLN A 46 84.18 49.44 12.45
C GLN A 46 83.45 48.48 13.39
N THR A 47 83.78 47.18 13.27
CA THR A 47 83.26 46.13 14.15
C THR A 47 83.41 46.51 15.63
N GLY A 48 82.29 46.46 16.36
CA GLY A 48 82.20 46.83 17.78
C GLY A 48 81.52 48.18 18.06
N SER A 49 81.17 48.98 17.04
CA SER A 49 80.39 50.19 17.24
C SER A 49 78.92 49.88 17.61
N LYS A 50 78.32 50.75 18.44
CA LYS A 50 76.92 50.63 18.88
C LYS A 50 76.24 52.00 18.87
N VAL A 51 74.99 52.07 18.44
CA VAL A 51 74.18 53.29 18.47
C VAL A 51 72.94 53.06 19.33
N ILE A 52 72.72 53.91 20.33
CA ILE A 52 71.50 53.90 21.16
C ILE A 52 70.63 55.08 20.74
N VAL A 53 69.38 54.81 20.36
CA VAL A 53 68.42 55.81 19.87
C VAL A 53 67.39 56.10 20.96
N SER A 54 67.41 57.31 21.51
CA SER A 54 66.38 57.78 22.45
C SER A 54 65.05 58.05 21.72
N ASN A 55 63.92 57.88 22.40
CA ASN A 55 62.59 58.10 21.82
C ASN A 55 62.40 59.55 21.30
N GLY A 56 61.70 59.69 20.18
CA GLY A 56 61.20 60.97 19.70
C GLY A 56 59.97 61.46 20.47
N SER A 57 59.27 62.45 19.92
CA SER A 57 58.07 63.04 20.52
C SER A 57 57.02 63.40 19.47
N GLY A 58 55.82 62.83 19.57
CA GLY A 58 54.70 63.13 18.67
C GLY A 58 54.97 62.61 17.25
N SER A 59 54.86 63.46 16.23
CA SER A 59 55.15 63.10 14.83
C SER A 59 56.64 63.17 14.44
N ASN A 60 57.51 63.49 15.40
CA ASN A 60 58.94 63.70 15.20
C ASN A 60 59.76 62.50 15.71
N TYR A 61 60.44 61.80 14.79
CA TYR A 61 61.19 60.60 15.10
C TYR A 61 62.63 60.91 15.52
N GLY A 62 63.14 60.19 16.52
CA GLY A 62 64.57 60.15 16.83
C GLY A 62 65.30 59.23 15.87
N ILE A 63 66.34 59.71 15.18
CA ILE A 63 67.11 58.95 14.18
C ILE A 63 68.42 58.46 14.80
N GLY A 64 68.74 57.18 14.68
CA GLY A 64 70.03 56.63 15.11
C GLY A 64 71.15 57.05 14.17
N ILE A 65 71.08 56.64 12.91
CA ILE A 65 72.06 56.94 11.87
C ILE A 65 71.34 57.54 10.67
N TYR A 66 71.76 58.72 10.22
CA TYR A 66 71.34 59.32 8.97
C TYR A 66 72.52 59.33 7.99
N THR A 67 72.38 58.71 6.81
CA THR A 67 73.40 58.77 5.77
C THR A 67 73.07 59.84 4.74
N LYS A 68 74.03 60.67 4.33
CA LYS A 68 73.81 61.67 3.27
C LYS A 68 73.66 61.00 1.90
N ALA A 69 72.87 61.60 1.01
CA ALA A 69 72.77 61.14 -0.38
C ALA A 69 74.17 61.00 -1.02
N GLY A 70 74.44 59.89 -1.72
CA GLY A 70 75.76 59.55 -2.27
C GLY A 70 76.68 58.74 -1.35
N TYR A 71 76.31 58.54 -0.08
CA TYR A 71 77.02 57.64 0.84
C TYR A 71 76.85 56.18 0.41
N ASN A 72 77.94 55.52 0.00
CA ASN A 72 77.95 54.16 -0.58
C ASN A 72 78.97 53.26 0.14
N LYS A 73 78.70 52.89 1.41
CA LYS A 73 79.66 52.18 2.29
C LYS A 73 78.97 51.14 3.18
N ASP A 74 79.79 50.30 3.79
CA ASP A 74 79.36 49.34 4.81
C ASP A 74 79.11 50.05 6.15
N VAL A 75 78.07 49.63 6.86
CA VAL A 75 77.70 50.10 8.21
C VAL A 75 77.71 48.87 9.13
N ASN A 76 78.84 48.64 9.79
CA ASN A 76 79.05 47.51 10.71
C ASN A 76 78.81 47.96 12.16
N THR A 77 77.56 47.99 12.61
CA THR A 77 77.20 48.52 13.94
C THR A 77 75.96 47.84 14.50
N ASP A 78 75.86 47.77 15.83
CA ASP A 78 74.59 47.48 16.50
C ASP A 78 73.78 48.77 16.71
N ILE A 79 72.46 48.71 16.60
CA ILE A 79 71.53 49.82 16.82
C ILE A 79 70.46 49.37 17.81
N GLN A 80 70.30 50.08 18.92
CA GLN A 80 69.29 49.82 19.95
C GLN A 80 68.30 50.98 20.02
N GLN A 81 67.00 50.72 19.77
CA GLN A 81 65.96 51.74 19.81
C GLN A 81 65.16 51.70 21.11
N ASN A 82 65.18 52.79 21.88
CA ASN A 82 64.50 52.89 23.19
C ASN A 82 63.21 53.70 23.07
N GLY A 83 62.26 53.27 22.23
CA GLY A 83 61.00 53.97 22.02
C GLY A 83 60.20 53.51 20.80
N LYS A 84 59.01 54.10 20.59
CA LYS A 84 58.15 53.82 19.42
C LYS A 84 58.27 54.89 18.33
N GLU A 85 58.68 56.09 18.67
CA GLU A 85 58.94 57.20 17.74
C GLU A 85 60.44 57.28 17.36
N THR A 86 61.01 56.17 16.88
CA THR A 86 62.44 56.08 16.52
C THR A 86 62.65 55.51 15.11
N ILE A 87 63.73 55.93 14.45
CA ILE A 87 64.25 55.35 13.20
C ILE A 87 65.70 54.92 13.45
N GLY A 88 66.06 53.66 13.24
CA GLY A 88 67.41 53.17 13.53
C GLY A 88 68.40 53.71 12.50
N LEU A 89 68.12 53.44 11.23
CA LEU A 89 68.93 53.83 10.08
C LEU A 89 68.04 54.52 9.03
N PHE A 90 68.33 55.77 8.72
CA PHE A 90 67.64 56.56 7.69
C PHE A 90 68.60 56.80 6.51
N LEU A 91 68.27 56.25 5.34
CA LEU A 91 69.07 56.49 4.14
C LEU A 91 68.66 57.81 3.49
N GLY A 92 69.58 58.76 3.36
CA GLY A 92 69.30 60.08 2.78
C GLY A 92 69.16 60.06 1.26
N SER A 93 68.32 60.95 0.75
CA SER A 93 68.05 61.14 -0.68
C SER A 93 67.76 62.62 -0.97
N ASN A 94 68.16 63.11 -2.15
CA ASN A 94 68.01 64.52 -2.56
C ASN A 94 67.22 64.71 -3.87
N GLY A 95 66.39 63.74 -4.27
CA GLY A 95 65.52 63.84 -5.45
C GLY A 95 66.14 63.38 -6.78
N GLY A 96 67.47 63.16 -6.81
CA GLY A 96 68.18 62.56 -7.96
C GLY A 96 69.24 61.50 -7.57
N ALA A 97 69.75 61.52 -6.33
CA ALA A 97 70.68 60.53 -5.80
C ALA A 97 70.27 60.10 -4.38
N GLY A 98 70.60 58.86 -3.99
CA GLY A 98 70.39 58.33 -2.64
C GLY A 98 71.64 57.65 -2.07
N SER A 99 71.56 57.14 -0.85
CA SER A 99 72.64 56.36 -0.21
C SER A 99 72.50 54.87 -0.53
N THR A 100 73.63 54.16 -0.67
CA THR A 100 73.69 52.69 -0.65
C THR A 100 74.37 52.20 0.62
N VAL A 101 73.65 51.51 1.49
CA VAL A 101 74.18 51.01 2.76
C VAL A 101 74.13 49.49 2.79
N LYS A 102 75.26 48.87 3.10
CA LYS A 102 75.37 47.45 3.41
C LYS A 102 75.57 47.27 4.90
N HIS A 103 74.63 46.64 5.59
CA HIS A 103 74.64 46.56 7.05
C HIS A 103 75.02 45.18 7.56
N THR A 104 75.80 45.17 8.65
CA THR A 104 76.14 44.00 9.46
C THR A 104 75.97 44.38 10.94
N GLY A 105 75.32 43.53 11.74
CA GLY A 105 75.04 43.79 13.16
C GLY A 105 73.56 43.66 13.50
N THR A 106 73.19 44.00 14.73
CA THR A 106 71.82 43.87 15.26
C THR A 106 71.12 45.22 15.31
N ILE A 107 69.93 45.32 14.75
CA ILE A 107 69.00 46.44 14.90
C ILE A 107 67.86 45.99 15.80
N ASP A 108 67.90 46.38 17.07
CA ASP A 108 66.81 46.15 18.04
C ASP A 108 65.76 47.25 17.89
N VAL A 109 64.69 46.91 17.17
CA VAL A 109 63.67 47.82 16.66
C VAL A 109 62.65 48.19 17.71
N GLY A 110 62.32 47.28 18.63
CA GLY A 110 61.22 47.46 19.57
C GLY A 110 59.93 47.85 18.85
N GLY A 111 59.34 49.01 19.18
CA GLY A 111 58.13 49.54 18.56
C GLY A 111 58.37 50.57 17.43
N GLY A 112 59.61 50.84 17.05
CA GLY A 112 59.99 51.87 16.08
C GLY A 112 60.18 51.37 14.64
N ILE A 113 60.90 52.14 13.82
CA ILE A 113 61.32 51.75 12.46
C ILE A 113 62.81 51.40 12.50
N GLY A 114 63.19 50.20 12.07
CA GLY A 114 64.60 49.78 11.98
C GLY A 114 65.33 50.58 10.92
N THR A 115 64.96 50.39 9.66
CA THR A 115 65.57 51.06 8.50
C THR A 115 64.51 51.76 7.65
N PHE A 116 64.68 53.05 7.39
CA PHE A 116 63.84 53.84 6.49
C PHE A 116 64.57 54.12 5.17
N ILE A 117 63.97 53.72 4.04
CA ILE A 117 64.61 53.71 2.72
C ILE A 117 63.78 54.52 1.72
N PRO A 118 64.10 55.80 1.46
CA PRO A 118 63.42 56.62 0.48
C PRO A 118 63.88 56.32 -0.96
N LYS A 119 63.14 56.86 -1.94
CA LYS A 119 63.47 56.80 -3.37
C LYS A 119 64.94 57.11 -3.67
N TYR A 120 65.52 56.35 -4.59
CA TYR A 120 66.94 56.36 -5.01
C TYR A 120 67.96 55.82 -4.00
N SER A 121 67.54 55.41 -2.81
CA SER A 121 68.43 54.79 -1.81
C SER A 121 68.36 53.27 -1.85
N LYS A 122 69.44 52.58 -1.48
CA LYS A 122 69.54 51.12 -1.45
C LYS A 122 70.05 50.61 -0.10
N PHE A 123 69.36 49.66 0.52
CA PHE A 123 69.82 48.92 1.70
C PHE A 123 70.13 47.47 1.33
N VAL A 124 71.22 46.92 1.87
CA VAL A 124 71.62 45.53 1.70
C VAL A 124 71.93 44.93 3.07
N ALA A 125 71.27 43.84 3.45
CA ALA A 125 71.61 43.09 4.65
C ALA A 125 72.70 42.04 4.37
N GLN A 126 73.84 42.11 5.04
CA GLN A 126 74.95 41.17 4.85
C GLN A 126 75.08 40.13 5.96
N ASN A 127 74.69 40.48 7.19
CA ASN A 127 74.48 39.60 8.33
C ASN A 127 73.72 40.44 9.39
N THR A 128 72.57 40.96 8.99
CA THR A 128 71.78 41.90 9.80
C THR A 128 70.74 41.12 10.59
N THR A 129 70.66 41.37 11.90
CA THR A 129 69.56 40.84 12.73
C THR A 129 68.62 41.97 13.13
N PHE A 130 67.32 41.86 12.86
CA PHE A 130 66.29 42.78 13.34
C PHE A 130 65.50 42.12 14.48
N ASN A 131 65.44 42.75 15.66
CA ASN A 131 64.55 42.29 16.74
C ASN A 131 63.34 43.25 16.83
N ILE A 132 62.13 42.76 16.60
CA ILE A 132 60.94 43.60 16.40
C ILE A 132 59.89 43.30 17.47
N GLY A 133 59.50 44.32 18.23
CA GLY A 133 58.41 44.25 19.20
C GLY A 133 57.07 44.66 18.61
N THR A 134 56.08 44.87 19.47
CA THR A 134 54.72 45.31 19.08
C THR A 134 54.75 46.65 18.34
N ASN A 135 54.08 46.72 17.18
CA ASN A 135 54.03 47.87 16.26
C ASN A 135 55.33 48.25 15.55
N GLY A 136 56.45 47.59 15.85
CA GLY A 136 57.73 47.85 15.18
C GLY A 136 57.71 47.49 13.69
N THR A 137 58.58 48.13 12.90
CA THR A 137 58.78 47.86 11.47
C THR A 137 60.27 47.72 11.18
N ALA A 138 60.79 46.54 10.82
CA ALA A 138 62.22 46.41 10.52
C ALA A 138 62.66 47.24 9.32
N VAL A 139 61.91 47.19 8.21
CA VAL A 139 62.23 47.94 6.99
C VAL A 139 61.00 48.70 6.52
N PHE A 140 61.09 50.03 6.50
CA PHE A 140 60.12 50.90 5.86
C PHE A 140 60.67 51.33 4.50
N LEU A 141 60.12 50.75 3.43
CA LEU A 141 60.51 51.02 2.05
C LEU A 141 59.57 52.06 1.44
N LYS A 142 60.11 53.23 1.08
CA LYS A 142 59.37 54.35 0.50
C LYS A 142 59.94 54.75 -0.85
N GLY A 143 59.85 53.86 -1.83
CA GLY A 143 60.33 54.09 -3.20
C GLY A 143 61.80 53.71 -3.47
N GLY A 144 62.58 53.35 -2.44
CA GLY A 144 63.98 52.91 -2.60
C GLY A 144 64.12 51.41 -2.90
N THR A 145 65.30 50.85 -2.67
CA THR A 145 65.61 49.42 -2.87
C THR A 145 66.07 48.76 -1.57
N ALA A 146 65.59 47.58 -1.25
CA ALA A 146 66.06 46.77 -0.13
C ALA A 146 66.41 45.36 -0.60
N ASP A 147 67.61 44.87 -0.27
CA ASP A 147 68.03 43.48 -0.43
C ASP A 147 68.16 42.84 0.96
N LEU A 148 67.28 41.89 1.26
CA LEU A 148 67.20 41.22 2.56
C LEU A 148 67.55 39.73 2.48
N GLY A 149 68.31 39.29 1.48
CA GLY A 149 68.67 37.85 1.41
C GLY A 149 69.27 37.36 0.11
N SER A 150 69.39 38.21 -0.92
CA SER A 150 69.91 37.85 -2.24
C SER A 150 71.44 37.88 -2.26
N THR A 151 72.05 38.87 -1.61
CA THR A 151 73.51 39.03 -1.53
C THR A 151 74.13 38.67 -0.18
N GLY A 152 73.32 38.52 0.88
CA GLY A 152 73.79 38.21 2.24
C GLY A 152 72.68 37.72 3.17
N THR A 153 72.91 37.70 4.48
CA THR A 153 71.95 37.17 5.47
C THR A 153 71.18 38.28 6.20
N ALA A 154 69.86 38.12 6.33
CA ALA A 154 68.99 38.91 7.17
C ALA A 154 68.19 38.01 8.11
N ASN A 155 68.36 38.17 9.43
CA ASN A 155 67.55 37.50 10.44
C ASN A 155 66.51 38.48 10.99
N ILE A 156 65.24 38.12 11.00
CA ILE A 156 64.16 38.94 11.54
C ILE A 156 63.45 38.19 12.65
N ASN A 157 63.56 38.67 13.88
CA ASN A 157 63.02 38.04 15.08
C ASN A 157 61.89 38.90 15.65
N PHE A 158 60.65 38.42 15.57
CA PHE A 158 59.49 39.05 16.18
C PHE A 158 59.33 38.61 17.64
N THR A 159 59.43 39.57 18.56
CA THR A 159 59.11 39.41 19.99
C THR A 159 57.70 39.92 20.33
N GLY A 160 57.00 40.52 19.36
CA GLY A 160 55.61 40.99 19.44
C GLY A 160 54.95 41.11 18.07
N SER A 161 53.78 41.75 17.96
CA SER A 161 52.97 41.83 16.73
C SER A 161 53.45 42.91 15.73
N GLY A 162 54.76 43.05 15.54
CA GLY A 162 55.37 43.98 14.60
C GLY A 162 55.28 43.54 13.14
N ARG A 163 55.95 44.27 12.25
CA ARG A 163 56.04 44.00 10.80
C ARG A 163 57.50 43.93 10.35
N ALA A 164 57.85 43.00 9.47
CA ALA A 164 59.22 42.93 8.94
C ALA A 164 59.42 44.03 7.89
N ILE A 165 58.53 44.10 6.90
CA ILE A 165 58.58 45.11 5.86
C ILE A 165 57.25 45.86 5.76
N TYR A 166 57.33 47.18 5.69
CA TYR A 166 56.25 48.03 5.20
C TYR A 166 56.70 48.66 3.88
N GLN A 167 56.04 48.30 2.77
CA GLN A 167 56.40 48.74 1.44
C GLN A 167 55.34 49.70 0.87
N ASP A 168 55.76 50.93 0.66
CA ASP A 168 55.03 52.07 0.06
C ASP A 168 55.80 52.53 -1.19
N GLY A 169 55.80 51.65 -2.20
CA GLY A 169 56.63 51.76 -3.41
C GLY A 169 58.09 51.33 -3.22
N GLY A 170 58.84 51.19 -4.32
CA GLY A 170 60.24 50.74 -4.32
C GLY A 170 60.40 49.25 -4.60
N THR A 171 61.65 48.76 -4.65
CA THR A 171 62.00 47.37 -4.98
C THR A 171 62.49 46.61 -3.75
N LEU A 172 61.82 45.53 -3.37
CA LEU A 172 62.30 44.57 -2.38
C LEU A 172 62.87 43.34 -3.10
N THR A 173 64.08 42.92 -2.75
CA THR A 173 64.68 41.67 -3.20
C THR A 173 64.92 40.79 -1.98
N THR A 174 64.37 39.59 -2.00
CA THR A 174 64.62 38.54 -1.01
C THR A 174 65.38 37.39 -1.66
N GLY A 175 66.06 36.57 -0.85
CA GLY A 175 66.77 35.37 -1.31
C GLY A 175 66.96 34.39 -0.16
N ALA A 176 67.69 33.30 -0.40
CA ALA A 176 67.86 32.21 0.57
C ALA A 176 68.49 32.63 1.91
N GLY A 177 69.13 33.81 1.98
CA GLY A 177 69.69 34.36 3.22
C GLY A 177 68.69 35.08 4.14
N LEU A 178 67.40 35.17 3.79
CA LEU A 178 66.36 35.74 4.65
C LEU A 178 65.83 34.67 5.62
N HIS A 179 65.90 34.92 6.92
CA HIS A 179 65.35 34.06 7.98
C HIS A 179 64.42 34.87 8.88
N ILE A 180 63.23 34.34 9.19
CA ILE A 180 62.21 35.04 9.99
C ILE A 180 61.73 34.10 11.10
N THR A 181 61.64 34.60 12.34
CA THR A 181 61.13 33.87 13.50
C THR A 181 60.15 34.72 14.31
N GLY A 182 59.12 34.11 14.92
CA GLY A 182 58.14 34.78 15.80
C GLY A 182 56.78 35.12 15.15
N THR A 183 55.90 35.84 15.87
CA THR A 183 54.45 35.98 15.54
C THR A 183 54.05 37.28 14.82
N GLY A 184 55.00 37.97 14.18
CA GLY A 184 54.72 39.22 13.46
C GLY A 184 54.29 39.01 12.02
N SER A 185 53.96 40.11 11.32
CA SER A 185 53.63 40.07 9.89
C SER A 185 54.88 40.25 9.03
N PHE A 186 55.06 39.42 8.01
CA PHE A 186 56.24 39.54 7.14
C PHE A 186 56.16 40.81 6.27
N LEU A 187 55.17 40.91 5.41
CA LEU A 187 55.11 42.00 4.45
C LEU A 187 53.78 42.74 4.54
N THR A 188 53.83 44.05 4.77
CA THR A 188 52.69 44.94 4.55
C THR A 188 52.90 45.75 3.27
N LEU A 189 52.01 45.58 2.30
CA LEU A 189 52.03 46.27 1.01
C LEU A 189 50.94 47.35 1.01
N LYS A 190 51.27 48.57 0.58
CA LYS A 190 50.27 49.60 0.33
C LYS A 190 50.34 50.09 -1.12
N ASN A 191 49.25 49.91 -1.87
CA ASN A 191 49.12 50.38 -3.27
C ASN A 191 50.36 50.07 -4.13
N ALA A 192 50.91 48.86 -4.04
CA ALA A 192 52.13 48.47 -4.72
C ALA A 192 52.02 47.08 -5.33
N ASP A 193 52.69 46.90 -6.47
CA ASP A 193 52.92 45.58 -7.08
C ASP A 193 54.06 44.87 -6.35
N SER A 194 53.93 43.56 -6.17
CA SER A 194 54.98 42.75 -5.54
C SER A 194 54.98 41.32 -6.05
N THR A 195 56.17 40.74 -6.16
CA THR A 195 56.39 39.33 -6.43
C THR A 195 57.23 38.73 -5.31
N ILE A 196 56.67 37.75 -4.60
CA ILE A 196 57.30 37.07 -3.47
C ILE A 196 57.78 35.71 -3.94
N ASN A 197 59.08 35.44 -3.74
CA ASN A 197 59.76 34.23 -4.18
C ASN A 197 60.59 33.57 -3.05
N SER A 198 60.18 33.78 -1.80
CA SER A 198 60.85 33.27 -0.60
C SER A 198 59.88 32.49 0.31
N ILE A 199 60.45 31.75 1.27
CA ILE A 199 59.71 31.02 2.30
C ILE A 199 59.28 32.02 3.39
N VAL A 200 58.00 32.02 3.73
CA VAL A 200 57.40 32.87 4.77
C VAL A 200 56.76 31.97 5.83
N GLU A 201 57.23 32.03 7.07
CA GLU A 201 56.58 31.34 8.20
C GLU A 201 55.65 32.31 8.95
N VAL A 202 54.42 31.89 9.20
CA VAL A 202 53.37 32.70 9.83
C VAL A 202 52.91 32.03 11.13
N GLY A 203 53.21 32.66 12.27
CA GLY A 203 52.78 32.18 13.58
C GLY A 203 51.33 32.52 13.93
N THR A 204 50.93 32.22 15.17
CA THR A 204 49.58 32.43 15.72
C THR A 204 49.09 33.88 15.55
N ASN A 205 47.88 34.07 15.01
CA ASN A 205 47.27 35.35 14.62
C ASN A 205 48.10 36.21 13.63
N GLY A 206 49.19 35.67 13.09
CA GLY A 206 50.06 36.38 12.15
C GLY A 206 49.43 36.48 10.76
N ILE A 207 49.86 37.48 9.99
CA ILE A 207 49.55 37.58 8.56
C ILE A 207 50.86 37.60 7.80
N GLY A 208 51.10 36.62 6.92
CA GLY A 208 52.30 36.55 6.10
C GLY A 208 52.43 37.79 5.21
N ILE A 209 51.47 37.99 4.31
CA ILE A 209 51.42 39.15 3.43
C ILE A 209 50.10 39.89 3.65
N HIS A 210 50.17 41.11 4.16
CA HIS A 210 49.02 41.99 4.35
C HIS A 210 49.08 43.14 3.33
N SER A 211 48.29 43.06 2.27
CA SER A 211 48.19 44.07 1.23
C SER A 211 46.92 44.91 1.37
N ILE A 212 47.08 46.24 1.31
CA ILE A 212 46.00 47.22 1.46
C ILE A 212 46.01 48.13 0.23
N TYR A 213 44.86 48.19 -0.45
CA TYR A 213 44.65 49.00 -1.64
C TYR A 213 43.57 50.02 -1.36
N ASP A 214 43.89 51.31 -1.47
CA ASP A 214 42.96 52.42 -1.24
C ASP A 214 42.96 53.48 -2.35
N SER A 215 43.70 53.22 -3.43
CA SER A 215 43.80 54.07 -4.61
C SER A 215 43.32 53.34 -5.86
N SER A 216 42.70 54.06 -6.79
CA SER A 216 42.29 53.54 -8.10
C SER A 216 43.28 53.89 -9.23
N ALA A 217 44.46 54.43 -8.89
CA ALA A 217 45.39 55.03 -9.86
C ALA A 217 45.94 54.04 -10.90
N GLN A 218 46.10 52.77 -10.54
CA GLN A 218 46.62 51.71 -11.41
C GLN A 218 45.99 50.36 -11.08
N ASN A 219 46.30 49.34 -11.88
CA ASN A 219 46.07 47.95 -11.48
C ASN A 219 47.19 47.53 -10.53
N TYR A 220 46.88 46.66 -9.59
CA TYR A 220 47.81 46.14 -8.60
C TYR A 220 47.91 44.63 -8.72
N THR A 221 49.12 44.11 -8.68
CA THR A 221 49.38 42.66 -8.71
C THR A 221 50.26 42.25 -7.54
N LEU A 222 49.73 41.36 -6.70
CA LEU A 222 50.48 40.60 -5.71
C LEU A 222 50.64 39.16 -6.21
N LYS A 223 51.88 38.72 -6.41
CA LYS A 223 52.19 37.37 -6.90
C LYS A 223 53.05 36.60 -5.91
N LEU A 224 52.62 35.43 -5.48
CA LEU A 224 53.48 34.41 -4.84
C LEU A 224 54.02 33.51 -5.96
N ALA A 225 55.31 33.63 -6.30
CA ALA A 225 55.91 33.00 -7.48
C ALA A 225 56.38 31.56 -7.22
N SER A 226 56.21 30.70 -8.22
CA SER A 226 56.77 29.33 -8.21
C SER A 226 58.25 29.31 -8.63
N PRO A 227 59.06 28.30 -8.23
CA PRO A 227 58.77 27.23 -7.26
C PRO A 227 59.12 27.58 -5.81
N THR A 228 59.72 28.75 -5.56
CA THR A 228 60.33 29.09 -4.26
C THR A 228 59.44 29.93 -3.34
N GLY A 229 58.33 30.49 -3.84
CA GLY A 229 57.32 31.14 -3.02
C GLY A 229 56.56 30.10 -2.22
N ASP A 230 56.75 30.12 -0.91
CA ASP A 230 56.14 29.16 0.01
C ASP A 230 55.70 29.89 1.29
N ILE A 231 54.45 29.69 1.72
CA ILE A 231 53.92 30.25 2.97
C ILE A 231 53.52 29.11 3.90
N LYS A 232 54.21 29.01 5.03
CA LYS A 232 53.97 28.01 6.07
C LYS A 232 53.18 28.60 7.22
N LEU A 233 51.98 28.10 7.44
CA LEU A 233 51.07 28.52 8.52
C LEU A 233 51.35 27.65 9.75
N ASN A 234 52.07 28.21 10.72
CA ASN A 234 52.65 27.53 11.90
C ASN A 234 51.93 27.89 13.22
N GLY A 235 50.72 28.45 13.19
CA GLY A 235 49.97 28.75 14.41
C GLY A 235 48.47 28.99 14.21
N ASP A 236 47.73 29.02 15.32
CA ASP A 236 46.27 29.22 15.30
C ASP A 236 45.89 30.56 14.64
N LYS A 237 44.86 30.55 13.78
CA LYS A 237 44.37 31.75 13.09
C LYS A 237 45.43 32.50 12.25
N ALA A 238 46.50 31.81 11.83
CA ALA A 238 47.46 32.37 10.90
C ALA A 238 46.81 32.62 9.53
N THR A 239 47.16 33.73 8.87
CA THR A 239 46.69 34.05 7.52
C THR A 239 47.89 34.16 6.57
N GLY A 240 47.87 33.43 5.45
CA GLY A 240 48.97 33.47 4.49
C GLY A 240 49.03 34.81 3.76
N ILE A 241 47.99 35.08 2.96
CA ILE A 241 47.83 36.34 2.23
C ILE A 241 46.52 36.99 2.66
N ALA A 242 46.55 38.25 3.04
CA ALA A 242 45.38 39.11 3.20
C ALA A 242 45.47 40.25 2.19
N ALA A 243 44.50 40.37 1.29
CA ALA A 243 44.42 41.42 0.28
C ALA A 243 43.12 42.19 0.42
N VAL A 244 43.23 43.46 0.81
CA VAL A 244 42.07 44.30 1.16
C VAL A 244 42.01 45.50 0.25
N ALA A 245 41.06 45.49 -0.69
CA ALA A 245 40.65 46.68 -1.44
C ALA A 245 39.64 47.48 -0.61
N LYS A 246 39.84 48.79 -0.49
CA LYS A 246 38.86 49.71 0.10
C LYS A 246 37.80 50.09 -0.94
N ASN A 247 36.65 50.58 -0.47
CA ASN A 247 35.55 51.05 -1.32
C ASN A 247 35.91 52.23 -2.27
N THR A 248 37.07 52.85 -2.11
CA THR A 248 37.64 53.86 -3.03
C THR A 248 38.32 53.24 -4.26
N VAL A 249 38.52 51.92 -4.26
CA VAL A 249 39.17 51.19 -5.35
C VAL A 249 38.12 50.69 -6.34
N ASN A 250 38.29 51.04 -7.62
CA ASN A 250 37.43 50.55 -8.68
C ASN A 250 37.49 49.01 -8.77
N PRO A 251 36.39 48.35 -9.16
CA PRO A 251 36.37 46.91 -9.39
C PRO A 251 37.51 46.39 -10.28
N ARG A 252 37.96 45.16 -10.02
CA ARG A 252 38.97 44.42 -10.81
C ARG A 252 40.37 45.04 -10.85
N LYS A 253 40.69 45.94 -9.92
CA LYS A 253 42.01 46.61 -9.85
C LYS A 253 43.07 45.85 -9.08
N VAL A 254 42.71 44.84 -8.28
CA VAL A 254 43.64 44.13 -7.41
C VAL A 254 43.64 42.65 -7.80
N ASP A 255 44.78 42.15 -8.25
CA ASP A 255 44.99 40.75 -8.60
C ASP A 255 45.95 40.10 -7.58
N VAL A 256 45.51 39.00 -6.97
CA VAL A 256 46.31 38.14 -6.09
C VAL A 256 46.53 36.82 -6.81
N ILE A 257 47.77 36.55 -7.20
CA ILE A 257 48.17 35.36 -7.95
C ILE A 257 49.00 34.46 -7.03
N ASN A 258 48.54 33.25 -6.78
CA ASN A 258 49.34 32.22 -6.10
C ASN A 258 49.85 31.19 -7.12
N GLU A 259 51.12 31.22 -7.48
CA GLU A 259 51.80 30.13 -8.23
C GLU A 259 52.63 29.22 -7.31
N GLY A 260 52.82 29.62 -6.05
CA GLY A 260 53.61 28.93 -5.04
C GLY A 260 52.79 27.94 -4.20
N THR A 261 53.31 27.62 -3.01
CA THR A 261 52.61 26.77 -2.02
C THR A 261 52.19 27.61 -0.81
N ILE A 262 50.98 27.38 -0.31
CA ILE A 262 50.54 27.85 1.01
C ILE A 262 50.13 26.62 1.80
N GLU A 263 50.80 26.29 2.89
CA GLU A 263 50.55 25.07 3.64
C GLU A 263 50.40 25.27 5.14
N THR A 264 49.47 24.53 5.74
CA THR A 264 49.38 24.41 7.19
C THR A 264 50.41 23.43 7.71
N VAL A 265 51.28 23.88 8.62
CA VAL A 265 52.22 23.03 9.34
C VAL A 265 51.70 22.72 10.75
N SER A 266 51.11 23.72 11.42
CA SER A 266 50.52 23.56 12.76
C SER A 266 49.47 24.61 13.10
N GLY A 267 48.54 24.28 14.01
CA GLY A 267 47.48 25.16 14.49
C GLY A 267 46.07 24.80 13.99
N ASN A 268 45.06 25.60 14.38
CA ASN A 268 43.64 25.49 13.99
C ASN A 268 43.10 26.83 13.42
N GLN A 269 42.15 26.77 12.47
CA GLN A 269 41.46 27.93 11.87
C GLN A 269 42.34 28.89 11.04
N MET A 270 43.31 28.42 10.26
CA MET A 270 44.11 29.27 9.37
C MET A 270 43.29 29.75 8.17
N THR A 271 43.76 30.81 7.52
CA THR A 271 43.29 31.21 6.20
C THR A 271 44.45 31.25 5.21
N GLY A 272 44.36 30.53 4.09
CA GLY A 272 45.39 30.57 3.06
C GLY A 272 45.46 31.95 2.39
N VAL A 273 44.37 32.32 1.71
CA VAL A 273 44.17 33.63 1.07
C VAL A 273 42.88 34.25 1.57
N TYR A 274 42.94 35.48 2.07
CA TYR A 274 41.83 36.31 2.52
C TYR A 274 41.71 37.53 1.60
N GLY A 275 40.71 37.57 0.74
CA GLY A 275 40.46 38.66 -0.21
C GLY A 275 39.22 39.48 0.13
N VAL A 276 39.34 40.80 0.16
CA VAL A 276 38.21 41.73 0.23
C VAL A 276 38.22 42.58 -1.04
N GLY A 277 37.27 42.32 -1.96
CA GLY A 277 37.18 43.00 -3.26
C GLY A 277 38.33 42.75 -4.24
N ALA A 278 39.26 41.84 -3.91
CA ALA A 278 40.42 41.50 -4.74
C ALA A 278 40.15 40.26 -5.61
N ASN A 279 40.61 40.28 -6.87
CA ASN A 279 40.61 39.11 -7.72
C ASN A 279 41.66 38.10 -7.22
N ILE A 280 41.30 36.82 -7.19
CA ILE A 280 42.18 35.75 -6.71
C ILE A 280 42.37 34.73 -7.84
N ASP A 281 43.62 34.41 -8.16
CA ASP A 281 44.00 33.36 -9.11
C ASP A 281 45.00 32.41 -8.43
N ASN A 282 44.50 31.28 -7.95
CA ASN A 282 45.32 30.20 -7.44
C ASN A 282 45.74 29.30 -8.60
N GLN A 283 47.00 29.39 -9.01
CA GLN A 283 47.66 28.51 -10.00
C GLN A 283 48.55 27.45 -9.33
N GLY A 284 48.91 27.63 -8.07
CA GLY A 284 49.76 26.77 -7.25
C GLY A 284 48.98 25.88 -6.29
N LYS A 285 49.54 25.61 -5.11
CA LYS A 285 48.98 24.67 -4.13
C LYS A 285 48.58 25.37 -2.84
N VAL A 286 47.42 25.01 -2.29
CA VAL A 286 46.97 25.46 -0.96
C VAL A 286 46.54 24.27 -0.10
N ASN A 287 47.35 23.90 0.90
CA ASN A 287 47.09 22.83 1.85
C ASN A 287 46.59 23.40 3.18
N ILE A 288 45.38 23.07 3.58
CA ILE A 288 44.75 23.67 4.77
C ILE A 288 44.39 22.63 5.82
N GLY A 289 44.77 22.89 7.06
CA GLY A 289 44.49 22.04 8.20
C GLY A 289 43.14 22.31 8.88
N THR A 290 42.99 21.76 10.08
CA THR A 290 41.73 21.70 10.85
C THR A 290 41.03 23.05 10.99
N LYS A 291 39.73 23.07 10.64
CA LYS A 291 38.85 24.25 10.66
C LYS A 291 39.34 25.46 9.84
N GLY A 292 40.37 25.27 9.01
CA GLY A 292 40.92 26.35 8.20
C GLY A 292 40.12 26.60 6.91
N VAL A 293 40.43 27.70 6.23
CA VAL A 293 39.86 28.08 4.93
C VAL A 293 40.98 28.30 3.91
N ALA A 294 40.95 27.65 2.75
CA ALA A 294 41.99 27.84 1.73
C ALA A 294 41.90 29.21 1.07
N ILE A 295 40.71 29.57 0.61
CA ILE A 295 40.45 30.88 0.03
C ILE A 295 39.16 31.44 0.64
N TYR A 296 39.28 32.54 1.38
CA TYR A 296 38.15 33.33 1.82
C TYR A 296 38.08 34.58 0.95
N THR A 297 36.96 34.83 0.30
CA THR A 297 36.72 36.04 -0.49
C THR A 297 35.42 36.70 -0.09
N THR A 298 35.39 38.04 -0.09
CA THR A 298 34.17 38.78 0.19
C THR A 298 34.10 40.13 -0.53
N ASN A 299 32.86 40.56 -0.83
CA ASN A 299 32.53 41.85 -1.42
C ASN A 299 31.83 42.77 -0.40
N GLU A 300 32.46 42.99 0.76
CA GLU A 300 31.99 43.97 1.75
C GLU A 300 32.03 45.42 1.21
N ASN A 301 31.23 46.31 1.80
CA ASN A 301 31.26 47.77 1.55
C ASN A 301 31.03 48.21 0.09
N SER A 302 30.09 47.56 -0.62
CA SER A 302 29.71 47.89 -2.00
C SER A 302 30.78 47.61 -3.07
N LEU A 303 31.83 46.85 -2.72
CA LEU A 303 32.79 46.33 -3.69
C LEU A 303 32.10 45.30 -4.60
N GLY A 304 32.56 45.14 -5.83
CA GLY A 304 31.95 44.20 -6.77
C GLY A 304 32.86 43.78 -7.93
N ASN A 305 32.34 42.91 -8.79
CA ASN A 305 33.02 42.29 -9.94
C ASN A 305 34.36 41.61 -9.61
N THR A 306 34.48 41.03 -8.41
CA THR A 306 35.62 40.19 -8.05
C THR A 306 35.62 38.90 -8.88
N VAL A 307 36.81 38.47 -9.30
CA VAL A 307 37.04 37.19 -9.99
C VAL A 307 37.75 36.22 -9.04
N LEU A 308 37.31 34.96 -9.00
CA LEU A 308 38.04 33.90 -8.31
C LEU A 308 38.31 32.76 -9.27
N LYS A 309 39.58 32.37 -9.40
CA LYS A 309 40.00 31.20 -10.17
C LYS A 309 40.88 30.29 -9.33
N ASN A 310 40.50 29.03 -9.23
CA ASN A 310 41.37 27.95 -8.78
C ASN A 310 41.81 27.13 -9.99
N ASN A 311 42.91 27.53 -10.61
CA ASN A 311 43.58 26.77 -11.67
C ASN A 311 44.55 25.71 -11.12
N GLY A 312 44.95 25.84 -9.86
CA GLY A 312 45.85 24.94 -9.14
C GLY A 312 45.10 23.89 -8.31
N GLU A 313 45.70 23.51 -7.17
CA GLU A 313 45.20 22.47 -6.29
C GLU A 313 44.94 23.01 -4.88
N ILE A 314 43.76 22.70 -4.32
CA ILE A 314 43.46 22.88 -2.91
C ILE A 314 43.37 21.50 -2.25
N ILE A 315 44.13 21.28 -1.17
CA ILE A 315 44.05 20.05 -0.36
C ILE A 315 43.62 20.39 1.06
N LEU A 316 42.53 19.78 1.50
CA LEU A 316 41.96 19.88 2.83
C LEU A 316 42.47 18.71 3.67
N THR A 317 43.38 19.02 4.60
CA THR A 317 44.19 18.06 5.35
C THR A 317 43.70 17.82 6.78
N GLY A 318 42.82 18.67 7.32
CA GLY A 318 42.29 18.53 8.68
C GLY A 318 40.77 18.68 8.76
N ASP A 319 40.19 18.21 9.87
CA ASP A 319 38.73 18.12 10.04
C ASP A 319 38.06 19.50 9.96
N SER A 320 36.87 19.55 9.36
CA SER A 320 36.08 20.77 9.17
C SER A 320 36.79 21.88 8.37
N ALA A 321 37.85 21.56 7.63
CA ALA A 321 38.48 22.52 6.73
C ALA A 321 37.57 22.84 5.53
N THR A 322 37.64 24.07 5.03
CA THR A 322 36.90 24.54 3.87
C THR A 322 37.84 24.94 2.74
N GLY A 323 37.53 24.55 1.50
CA GLY A 323 38.26 25.00 0.32
C GLY A 323 38.03 26.49 0.08
N ILE A 324 36.86 26.83 -0.46
CA ILE A 324 36.55 28.21 -0.83
C ILE A 324 35.36 28.71 -0.02
N VAL A 325 35.50 29.86 0.63
CA VAL A 325 34.40 30.60 1.26
C VAL A 325 34.22 31.91 0.49
N ALA A 326 33.01 32.14 -0.01
CA ALA A 326 32.65 33.36 -0.72
C ALA A 326 31.44 34.03 -0.03
N MET A 327 31.66 35.17 0.60
CA MET A 327 30.63 35.91 1.34
C MET A 327 30.21 37.19 0.62
N LYS A 328 28.91 37.45 0.56
CA LYS A 328 28.31 38.62 -0.08
C LYS A 328 28.69 38.79 -1.55
N VAL A 329 28.75 37.68 -2.30
CA VAL A 329 29.17 37.66 -3.71
C VAL A 329 28.44 38.72 -4.52
N ASN A 330 29.19 39.69 -5.06
CA ASN A 330 28.66 40.82 -5.84
C ASN A 330 29.41 40.92 -7.18
N THR A 331 29.28 39.89 -8.00
CA THR A 331 29.97 39.75 -9.29
C THR A 331 29.14 38.92 -10.27
N ASN A 332 29.21 39.27 -11.56
CA ASN A 332 28.66 38.46 -12.64
C ASN A 332 29.73 37.58 -13.33
N GLN A 333 30.92 37.50 -12.74
CA GLN A 333 32.02 36.69 -13.25
C GLN A 333 31.91 35.26 -12.75
N ASP A 334 32.45 34.32 -13.53
CA ASP A 334 32.50 32.91 -13.15
C ASP A 334 33.50 32.69 -11.99
N PHE A 335 33.07 31.91 -11.00
CA PHE A 335 33.93 31.29 -10.00
C PHE A 335 34.45 29.97 -10.54
N ILE A 336 35.75 29.87 -10.79
CA ILE A 336 36.40 28.63 -11.23
C ILE A 336 36.84 27.85 -9.99
N GLY A 337 36.16 26.73 -9.70
CA GLY A 337 36.36 25.96 -8.47
C GLY A 337 37.60 25.05 -8.48
N GLY A 338 38.01 24.57 -9.65
CA GLY A 338 39.23 23.78 -9.82
C GLY A 338 39.25 22.47 -9.05
N ASN A 339 40.46 21.98 -8.77
CA ASN A 339 40.67 20.77 -7.98
C ASN A 339 40.65 21.08 -6.47
N ILE A 340 39.71 20.47 -5.74
CA ILE A 340 39.63 20.54 -4.27
C ILE A 340 39.50 19.11 -3.73
N THR A 341 40.47 18.65 -2.94
CA THR A 341 40.50 17.27 -2.44
C THR A 341 40.72 17.21 -0.92
N GLY A 342 40.30 16.13 -0.27
CA GLY A 342 40.60 15.88 1.14
C GLY A 342 39.90 14.65 1.70
N THR A 343 40.49 13.99 2.69
CA THR A 343 39.94 12.76 3.30
C THR A 343 39.51 12.93 4.76
N ALA A 344 39.80 14.09 5.37
CA ALA A 344 39.40 14.42 6.73
C ALA A 344 37.88 14.55 6.86
N ASP A 345 37.38 14.61 8.11
CA ASP A 345 35.94 14.59 8.38
C ASP A 345 35.32 15.99 8.26
N LYS A 346 34.05 16.06 7.82
CA LYS A 346 33.23 17.30 7.80
C LYS A 346 33.80 18.43 6.94
N LEU A 347 34.57 18.08 5.91
CA LEU A 347 35.14 19.04 4.97
C LEU A 347 34.06 19.78 4.18
N VAL A 348 34.37 21.00 3.72
CA VAL A 348 33.52 21.76 2.80
C VAL A 348 34.31 22.13 1.55
N GLY A 349 33.80 21.81 0.36
CA GLY A 349 34.45 22.16 -0.90
C GLY A 349 34.36 23.67 -1.15
N MET A 350 33.15 24.17 -1.37
CA MET A 350 32.88 25.59 -1.52
C MET A 350 31.60 26.01 -0.76
N TYR A 351 31.67 27.14 -0.06
CA TYR A 351 30.58 27.73 0.71
C TYR A 351 30.31 29.16 0.26
N PHE A 352 29.10 29.40 -0.24
CA PHE A 352 28.62 30.70 -0.69
C PHE A 352 27.53 31.19 0.25
N LYS A 353 27.66 32.44 0.73
CA LYS A 353 26.71 33.01 1.68
C LYS A 353 26.32 34.44 1.34
N ASP A 354 25.03 34.75 1.48
CA ASP A 354 24.46 36.10 1.38
C ASP A 354 24.77 36.78 0.02
N SER A 355 24.79 36.02 -1.07
CA SER A 355 25.13 36.53 -2.41
C SER A 355 24.24 37.70 -2.81
N VAL A 356 24.85 38.80 -3.28
CA VAL A 356 24.18 40.03 -3.73
C VAL A 356 23.80 39.97 -5.21
N THR A 357 24.54 39.21 -6.01
CA THR A 357 24.26 38.96 -7.43
C THR A 357 24.17 37.46 -7.72
N ALA A 358 23.57 37.11 -8.86
CA ALA A 358 23.53 35.71 -9.28
C ALA A 358 24.95 35.13 -9.37
N THR A 359 25.15 33.95 -8.76
CA THR A 359 26.47 33.32 -8.63
C THR A 359 26.68 32.28 -9.73
N PHE A 360 27.75 32.39 -10.50
CA PHE A 360 28.09 31.44 -11.57
C PHE A 360 29.33 30.63 -11.17
N VAL A 361 29.23 29.30 -11.14
CA VAL A 361 30.33 28.39 -10.77
C VAL A 361 30.63 27.46 -11.94
N LYS A 362 31.92 27.34 -12.27
CA LYS A 362 32.42 26.48 -13.37
C LYS A 362 33.67 25.69 -13.01
N ASP A 363 33.90 24.66 -13.80
CA ASP A 363 35.09 23.79 -13.81
C ASP A 363 35.49 23.31 -12.41
N VAL A 364 34.54 22.67 -11.73
CA VAL A 364 34.69 22.15 -10.37
C VAL A 364 35.07 20.67 -10.42
N ASN A 365 36.11 20.29 -9.66
CA ASN A 365 36.49 18.91 -9.40
C ASN A 365 36.74 18.72 -7.89
N ILE A 366 35.68 18.39 -7.16
CA ILE A 366 35.68 18.21 -5.71
C ILE A 366 35.69 16.71 -5.38
N SER A 367 36.58 16.28 -4.49
CA SER A 367 36.63 14.92 -3.94
C SER A 367 36.92 14.94 -2.45
N LEU A 368 35.89 14.74 -1.61
CA LEU A 368 35.97 14.89 -0.16
C LEU A 368 35.62 13.59 0.60
N GLY A 369 36.16 13.47 1.81
CA GLY A 369 35.98 12.33 2.72
C GLY A 369 34.61 12.24 3.40
N THR A 370 34.59 11.72 4.62
CA THR A 370 33.34 11.44 5.35
C THR A 370 32.64 12.70 5.84
N ASN A 371 31.31 12.65 5.95
CA ASN A 371 30.46 13.74 6.45
C ASN A 371 30.67 15.09 5.74
N ALA A 372 31.28 15.09 4.56
CA ALA A 372 31.72 16.29 3.87
C ALA A 372 30.61 16.91 3.02
N ARG A 373 30.74 18.19 2.68
CA ARG A 373 29.79 18.94 1.86
C ARG A 373 30.48 19.52 0.64
N GLY A 374 29.99 19.21 -0.55
CA GLY A 374 30.61 19.64 -1.81
C GLY A 374 30.43 21.14 -2.03
N LEU A 375 29.23 21.52 -2.42
CA LEU A 375 28.85 22.91 -2.68
C LEU A 375 27.66 23.31 -1.81
N ILE A 376 27.76 24.46 -1.16
CA ILE A 376 26.69 25.00 -0.33
C ILE A 376 26.41 26.45 -0.76
N PHE A 377 25.15 26.74 -1.06
CA PHE A 377 24.65 28.08 -1.32
C PHE A 377 23.61 28.42 -0.25
N ASP A 378 23.88 29.46 0.52
CA ASP A 378 23.14 29.82 1.73
C ASP A 378 22.73 31.30 1.71
N ALA A 379 21.44 31.53 1.43
CA ALA A 379 20.82 32.86 1.29
C ALA A 379 21.40 33.76 0.18
N GLY A 380 20.60 34.76 -0.22
CA GLY A 380 20.97 35.73 -1.26
C GLY A 380 20.31 35.46 -2.62
N GLN A 381 21.04 35.74 -3.70
CA GLN A 381 20.59 35.56 -5.08
C GLN A 381 20.85 34.15 -5.63
N ASP A 382 20.19 33.84 -6.74
CA ASP A 382 20.24 32.53 -7.41
C ASP A 382 21.64 32.13 -7.90
N PHE A 383 21.87 30.83 -8.09
CA PHE A 383 23.13 30.31 -8.60
C PHE A 383 22.98 29.43 -9.85
N THR A 384 24.05 29.35 -10.64
CA THR A 384 24.19 28.46 -11.79
C THR A 384 25.51 27.71 -11.73
N ILE A 385 25.45 26.38 -11.81
CA ILE A 385 26.62 25.50 -11.97
C ILE A 385 26.58 24.94 -13.37
N THR A 386 27.64 25.18 -14.14
CA THR A 386 27.78 24.63 -15.50
C THR A 386 29.26 24.57 -15.88
N SER A 387 29.61 23.92 -16.98
CA SER A 387 30.97 23.91 -17.53
C SER A 387 30.92 23.51 -19.00
N SER A 388 31.97 23.84 -19.76
CA SER A 388 32.19 23.29 -21.11
C SER A 388 32.60 21.81 -21.06
N ASN A 389 33.24 21.40 -19.98
CA ASN A 389 33.49 20.01 -19.61
C ASN A 389 32.52 19.58 -18.50
N LYS A 390 32.66 18.37 -17.96
CA LYS A 390 31.86 17.96 -16.81
C LYS A 390 32.49 18.43 -15.50
N ASN A 391 31.71 19.16 -14.70
CA ASN A 391 31.98 19.32 -13.27
C ASN A 391 31.87 17.97 -12.56
N LYS A 392 32.68 17.72 -11.53
CA LYS A 392 32.67 16.51 -10.71
C LYS A 392 32.63 16.86 -9.24
N ILE A 393 31.66 16.29 -8.52
CA ILE A 393 31.51 16.47 -7.07
C ILE A 393 31.36 15.09 -6.46
N THR A 394 32.39 14.64 -5.75
CA THR A 394 32.43 13.34 -5.06
C THR A 394 32.54 13.55 -3.57
N ILE A 395 31.59 12.98 -2.81
CA ILE A 395 31.54 13.04 -1.35
C ILE A 395 31.55 11.63 -0.78
N GLY A 396 32.32 11.42 0.29
CA GLY A 396 32.41 10.14 0.99
C GLY A 396 31.16 9.79 1.80
N ASN A 397 31.31 8.78 2.66
CA ASN A 397 30.22 8.22 3.46
C ASN A 397 29.79 9.19 4.58
N THR A 398 28.52 9.08 4.98
CA THR A 398 28.03 9.68 6.21
C THR A 398 28.17 8.67 7.36
N THR A 399 28.99 9.01 8.35
CA THR A 399 29.13 8.24 9.59
C THR A 399 28.39 8.91 10.77
N ASP A 400 28.06 10.21 10.64
CA ASP A 400 27.29 10.98 11.61
C ASP A 400 26.09 11.67 10.92
N ILE A 401 24.88 11.21 11.25
CA ILE A 401 23.62 11.71 10.70
C ILE A 401 23.42 13.21 11.01
N ALA A 402 23.96 13.74 12.10
CA ALA A 402 23.87 15.17 12.43
C ALA A 402 24.77 16.03 11.51
N SER A 403 25.80 15.42 10.94
CA SER A 403 26.77 16.05 10.04
C SER A 403 26.70 15.43 8.63
N ARG A 404 25.50 15.08 8.16
CA ARG A 404 25.31 14.34 6.91
C ARG A 404 26.12 14.95 5.75
N GLY A 405 26.80 14.08 5.02
CA GLY A 405 27.50 14.46 3.81
C GLY A 405 26.54 14.85 2.70
N ILE A 406 26.81 15.94 1.99
CA ILE A 406 25.92 16.49 0.95
C ILE A 406 26.71 16.89 -0.29
N GLY A 407 26.28 16.46 -1.49
CA GLY A 407 26.87 16.89 -2.76
C GLY A 407 26.65 18.38 -3.02
N ILE A 408 25.39 18.80 -3.22
CA ILE A 408 25.00 20.19 -3.47
C ILE A 408 23.83 20.57 -2.56
N SER A 409 23.94 21.72 -1.87
CA SER A 409 22.89 22.30 -1.03
C SER A 409 22.45 23.67 -1.53
N ALA A 410 21.14 23.85 -1.71
CA ALA A 410 20.49 25.14 -1.96
C ALA A 410 19.61 25.51 -0.76
N LEU A 411 20.04 26.49 0.04
CA LEU A 411 19.37 26.92 1.26
C LEU A 411 18.85 28.35 1.08
N GLY A 412 17.53 28.50 0.91
CA GLY A 412 16.90 29.82 0.73
C GLY A 412 17.22 30.51 -0.60
N VAL A 413 17.77 29.79 -1.60
CA VAL A 413 18.16 30.32 -2.92
C VAL A 413 17.76 29.39 -4.05
N ASN A 414 17.48 29.91 -5.26
CA ASN A 414 17.25 29.04 -6.41
C ASN A 414 18.57 28.65 -7.09
N GLY A 415 18.62 27.43 -7.63
CA GLY A 415 19.81 26.89 -8.29
C GLY A 415 19.49 26.22 -9.62
N THR A 416 20.39 26.37 -10.59
CA THR A 416 20.38 25.59 -11.85
C THR A 416 21.71 24.87 -12.04
N VAL A 417 21.68 23.56 -12.25
CA VAL A 417 22.86 22.69 -12.35
C VAL A 417 22.82 21.89 -13.65
N SER A 418 23.85 22.03 -14.48
CA SER A 418 24.03 21.27 -15.72
C SER A 418 25.50 20.85 -15.89
N ASN A 419 25.76 19.89 -16.80
CA ASN A 419 27.11 19.37 -17.07
C ASN A 419 27.87 18.99 -15.78
N THR A 420 27.20 18.33 -14.83
CA THR A 420 27.75 18.06 -13.49
C THR A 420 27.46 16.64 -13.04
N ASP A 421 28.50 15.89 -12.69
CA ASP A 421 28.38 14.57 -12.06
C ASP A 421 28.48 14.73 -10.52
N VAL A 422 27.42 14.32 -9.81
CA VAL A 422 27.32 14.31 -8.36
C VAL A 422 27.30 12.85 -7.88
N ILE A 423 28.33 12.47 -7.15
CA ILE A 423 28.55 11.10 -6.65
C ILE A 423 28.70 11.15 -5.13
N VAL A 424 27.87 10.40 -4.40
CA VAL A 424 27.85 10.44 -2.93
C VAL A 424 27.97 9.06 -2.30
N GLY A 425 28.68 8.97 -1.17
CA GLY A 425 28.89 7.71 -0.44
C GLY A 425 27.69 7.21 0.36
N GLU A 426 27.89 6.13 1.11
CA GLU A 426 26.86 5.49 1.95
C GLU A 426 26.21 6.50 2.91
N GLY A 427 24.87 6.55 2.97
CA GLY A 427 24.10 7.42 3.87
C GLY A 427 24.19 8.93 3.59
N SER A 428 25.00 9.34 2.60
CA SER A 428 25.15 10.72 2.14
C SER A 428 24.03 11.12 1.17
N LEU A 429 23.91 12.43 0.93
CA LEU A 429 22.81 13.04 0.19
C LEU A 429 23.34 13.75 -1.07
N GLY A 430 22.81 13.45 -2.26
CA GLY A 430 23.24 14.08 -3.51
C GLY A 430 22.85 15.56 -3.60
N LEU A 431 21.55 15.82 -3.75
CA LEU A 431 20.97 17.16 -3.90
C LEU A 431 20.02 17.50 -2.75
N TYR A 432 20.26 18.62 -2.06
CA TYR A 432 19.42 19.11 -0.97
C TYR A 432 18.87 20.51 -1.29
N ALA A 433 17.55 20.70 -1.15
CA ALA A 433 16.90 21.99 -1.31
C ALA A 433 16.04 22.32 -0.10
N LYS A 434 16.16 23.56 0.40
CA LYS A 434 15.38 24.11 1.50
C LYS A 434 14.86 25.52 1.17
N ASP A 435 13.57 25.75 1.38
CA ASP A 435 12.79 26.98 1.16
C ASP A 435 12.72 27.51 -0.30
N LYS A 436 13.42 26.87 -1.25
CA LYS A 436 13.54 27.29 -2.66
C LYS A 436 13.78 26.12 -3.63
N LYS A 437 13.96 26.44 -4.91
CA LYS A 437 14.04 25.50 -6.03
C LYS A 437 15.49 25.17 -6.45
N LEU A 438 15.81 23.88 -6.58
CA LEU A 438 17.05 23.38 -7.18
C LEU A 438 16.76 22.56 -8.45
N THR A 439 17.21 23.04 -9.60
CA THR A 439 17.04 22.37 -10.90
C THR A 439 18.33 21.67 -11.31
N PHE A 440 18.26 20.38 -11.66
CA PHE A 440 19.37 19.54 -12.08
C PHE A 440 19.06 18.87 -13.43
N ALA A 441 19.98 19.00 -14.39
CA ALA A 441 19.84 18.43 -15.73
C ALA A 441 20.47 17.02 -15.82
N LEU A 442 19.67 15.97 -15.65
CA LEU A 442 20.06 14.57 -15.82
C LEU A 442 20.56 14.24 -17.23
N SER A 443 20.13 14.98 -18.26
CA SER A 443 20.60 14.81 -19.64
C SER A 443 22.09 15.10 -19.84
N THR A 444 22.70 15.85 -18.93
CA THR A 444 24.10 16.30 -19.03
C THR A 444 24.96 15.95 -17.82
N GLY A 445 24.34 15.43 -16.75
CA GLY A 445 24.98 15.13 -15.47
C GLY A 445 24.57 13.77 -14.93
N LYS A 446 25.35 13.27 -13.96
CA LYS A 446 25.03 12.05 -13.21
C LYS A 446 24.64 12.39 -11.77
N LEU A 447 23.72 11.62 -11.22
CA LEU A 447 23.36 11.64 -9.81
C LEU A 447 23.32 10.21 -9.31
N GLU A 448 24.38 9.76 -8.64
CA GLU A 448 24.56 8.36 -8.25
C GLU A 448 25.24 8.18 -6.90
N SER A 449 25.09 6.98 -6.33
CA SER A 449 25.83 6.53 -5.16
C SER A 449 27.17 5.94 -5.58
N SER A 450 28.26 6.29 -4.89
CA SER A 450 29.54 5.58 -5.00
C SER A 450 29.58 4.28 -4.21
N ASP A 451 28.69 4.11 -3.22
CA ASP A 451 28.56 2.87 -2.48
C ASP A 451 28.00 1.75 -3.38
N THR A 452 28.62 0.57 -3.31
CA THR A 452 28.24 -0.64 -4.03
C THR A 452 26.82 -1.13 -3.71
N ASN A 453 26.36 -0.93 -2.47
CA ASN A 453 24.99 -1.24 -2.06
C ASN A 453 23.98 -0.14 -2.43
N LYS A 454 24.45 0.97 -2.99
CA LYS A 454 23.66 2.13 -3.40
C LYS A 454 22.77 2.67 -2.26
N SER A 455 23.32 2.76 -1.05
CA SER A 455 22.62 3.12 0.20
C SER A 455 22.54 4.63 0.48
N SER A 456 22.61 5.48 -0.55
CA SER A 456 22.57 6.95 -0.44
C SER A 456 21.17 7.53 -0.63
N ILE A 457 21.00 8.82 -0.32
CA ILE A 457 19.83 9.63 -0.69
C ILE A 457 20.18 10.46 -1.91
N LEU A 458 19.52 10.29 -3.05
CA LEU A 458 19.92 11.01 -4.28
C LEU A 458 19.40 12.45 -4.30
N ALA A 459 18.11 12.67 -4.04
CA ALA A 459 17.50 13.99 -4.00
C ALA A 459 16.59 14.16 -2.78
N TYR A 460 16.65 15.30 -2.10
CA TYR A 460 15.82 15.61 -0.94
C TYR A 460 15.34 17.07 -0.87
N ALA A 461 14.03 17.28 -0.88
CA ALA A 461 13.38 18.59 -0.68
C ALA A 461 12.79 18.71 0.74
N ASP A 462 13.17 19.75 1.48
CA ASP A 462 12.81 19.92 2.90
C ASP A 462 12.07 21.24 3.12
N GLU A 463 10.87 21.20 3.70
CA GLU A 463 9.91 22.32 3.86
C GLU A 463 9.00 22.58 2.63
N ASN A 464 7.87 23.27 2.87
CA ASN A 464 6.78 23.46 1.90
C ASN A 464 7.19 24.18 0.60
N ASP A 465 8.09 25.16 0.69
CA ASP A 465 8.50 26.00 -0.45
C ASP A 465 9.66 25.38 -1.26
N SER A 466 10.12 24.18 -0.87
CA SER A 466 11.24 23.50 -1.50
C SER A 466 10.82 22.68 -2.71
N GLU A 467 11.56 22.83 -3.80
CA GLU A 467 11.39 22.02 -5.01
C GLU A 467 12.73 21.51 -5.54
N ILE A 468 12.86 20.21 -5.80
CA ILE A 468 13.92 19.67 -6.65
C ILE A 468 13.33 19.34 -8.02
N VAL A 469 13.95 19.83 -9.08
CA VAL A 469 13.55 19.59 -10.47
C VAL A 469 14.62 18.77 -11.18
N LEU A 470 14.29 17.56 -11.61
CA LEU A 470 15.19 16.63 -12.30
C LEU A 470 14.80 16.53 -13.78
N ASN A 471 15.48 17.27 -14.65
CA ASN A 471 15.11 17.43 -16.05
C ASN A 471 15.96 16.58 -17.01
N GLY A 472 15.38 16.20 -18.14
CA GLY A 472 16.07 15.55 -19.27
C GLY A 472 16.02 14.01 -19.29
N GLY A 473 15.28 13.39 -18.36
CA GLY A 473 15.09 11.94 -18.30
C GLY A 473 16.35 11.18 -17.89
N GLY A 474 16.23 9.87 -17.68
CA GLY A 474 17.36 9.02 -17.29
C GLY A 474 16.96 7.93 -16.28
N THR A 475 17.96 7.32 -15.65
CA THR A 475 17.75 6.29 -14.63
C THR A 475 18.47 6.65 -13.34
N LEU A 476 17.71 6.74 -12.25
CA LEU A 476 18.22 6.82 -10.89
C LEU A 476 18.22 5.41 -10.28
N LYS A 477 19.28 5.01 -9.59
CA LYS A 477 19.37 3.68 -8.97
C LYS A 477 19.66 3.80 -7.49
N VAL A 478 18.87 3.09 -6.69
CA VAL A 478 19.10 2.93 -5.25
C VAL A 478 19.03 1.47 -4.87
N GLY A 479 19.79 1.12 -3.84
CA GLY A 479 19.89 -0.24 -3.35
C GLY A 479 19.48 -0.33 -1.91
N ALA A 480 20.20 -1.10 -1.10
CA ALA A 480 19.76 -1.44 0.24
C ALA A 480 19.65 -0.19 1.12
N LYS A 481 18.47 0.08 1.70
CA LYS A 481 18.20 1.28 2.53
C LYS A 481 18.44 2.65 1.86
N GLY A 482 18.70 2.70 0.55
CA GLY A 482 18.84 3.96 -0.19
C GLY A 482 17.49 4.61 -0.49
N ILE A 483 17.49 5.91 -0.78
CA ILE A 483 16.28 6.68 -1.14
C ILE A 483 16.57 7.47 -2.42
N ALA A 484 15.84 7.21 -3.50
CA ALA A 484 16.10 7.97 -4.72
C ALA A 484 15.51 9.39 -4.60
N LEU A 485 14.24 9.48 -4.20
CA LEU A 485 13.50 10.75 -4.12
C LEU A 485 12.92 10.91 -2.71
N GLY A 486 13.35 11.93 -1.97
CA GLY A 486 12.86 12.21 -0.62
C GLY A 486 12.24 13.59 -0.50
N THR A 487 11.13 13.71 0.23
CA THR A 487 10.59 15.03 0.55
C THR A 487 9.94 15.05 1.94
N LYS A 488 10.09 16.18 2.61
CA LYS A 488 9.33 16.53 3.81
C LYS A 488 8.58 17.82 3.54
N SER A 489 7.29 17.70 3.25
CA SER A 489 6.39 18.82 2.87
C SER A 489 6.70 19.50 1.52
N GLY A 490 7.89 19.33 0.93
CA GLY A 490 8.29 19.90 -0.36
C GLY A 490 7.89 19.08 -1.59
N LYS A 491 8.51 19.39 -2.74
CA LYS A 491 8.17 18.84 -4.06
C LYS A 491 9.37 18.31 -4.83
N ILE A 492 9.20 17.21 -5.56
CA ILE A 492 10.16 16.76 -6.58
C ILE A 492 9.44 16.60 -7.93
N THR A 493 9.95 17.26 -8.98
CA THR A 493 9.39 17.23 -10.34
C THR A 493 10.40 16.81 -11.40
N ALA A 494 9.87 16.42 -12.56
CA ALA A 494 10.65 16.15 -13.77
C ALA A 494 9.86 16.60 -15.02
N ASP A 495 10.54 17.11 -16.04
CA ASP A 495 9.94 17.54 -17.31
C ASP A 495 9.59 16.38 -18.26
N THR A 496 10.20 15.23 -18.04
CA THR A 496 10.12 14.02 -18.87
C THR A 496 10.17 12.79 -17.98
N THR A 497 9.80 11.62 -18.53
CA THR A 497 9.82 10.37 -17.76
C THR A 497 11.23 10.04 -17.27
N THR A 498 11.38 9.88 -15.96
CA THR A 498 12.64 9.45 -15.31
C THR A 498 12.42 8.12 -14.61
N THR A 499 13.20 7.11 -14.95
CA THR A 499 13.11 5.77 -14.32
C THR A 499 13.84 5.77 -12.99
N VAL A 500 13.23 5.17 -11.97
CA VAL A 500 13.86 4.92 -10.67
C VAL A 500 13.91 3.42 -10.42
N GLU A 501 15.11 2.84 -10.30
CA GLU A 501 15.30 1.42 -10.03
C GLU A 501 15.63 1.19 -8.56
N VAL A 502 14.80 0.40 -7.88
CA VAL A 502 15.01 -0.05 -6.50
C VAL A 502 15.58 -1.46 -6.53
N ASP A 503 16.91 -1.54 -6.52
CA ASP A 503 17.72 -2.75 -6.76
C ASP A 503 18.26 -3.39 -5.46
N GLY A 504 17.76 -3.00 -4.28
CA GLY A 504 18.23 -3.57 -3.01
C GLY A 504 17.18 -3.63 -1.92
N ALA A 505 17.43 -4.48 -0.91
CA ALA A 505 16.51 -4.73 0.18
C ALA A 505 16.24 -3.47 1.01
N LYS A 506 14.95 -3.16 1.24
CA LYS A 506 14.49 -1.95 1.95
C LYS A 506 14.93 -0.64 1.28
N GLY A 507 15.33 -0.67 0.01
CA GLY A 507 15.48 0.54 -0.79
C GLY A 507 14.12 1.19 -1.03
N LEU A 508 14.09 2.51 -1.09
CA LEU A 508 12.90 3.32 -1.35
C LEU A 508 13.06 4.08 -2.68
N GLY A 509 12.13 3.87 -3.60
CA GLY A 509 12.08 4.70 -4.81
C GLY A 509 11.70 6.14 -4.46
N ALA A 510 10.65 6.32 -3.66
CA ALA A 510 10.20 7.62 -3.17
C ALA A 510 9.83 7.57 -1.68
N TYR A 511 10.17 8.63 -0.95
CA TYR A 511 9.79 8.87 0.44
C TYR A 511 9.14 10.25 0.59
N VAL A 512 7.94 10.30 1.18
CA VAL A 512 7.18 11.54 1.41
C VAL A 512 6.76 11.62 2.88
N GLU A 513 7.02 12.74 3.54
CA GLU A 513 6.68 12.94 4.96
C GLU A 513 6.00 14.29 5.23
N ASN A 514 4.95 14.27 6.06
CA ASN A 514 4.20 15.46 6.51
C ASN A 514 3.70 16.33 5.35
N GLY A 515 3.10 15.68 4.36
CA GLY A 515 2.72 16.29 3.10
C GLY A 515 3.87 16.39 2.09
N GLY A 516 3.56 16.83 0.87
CA GLY A 516 4.52 16.94 -0.22
C GLY A 516 4.01 16.30 -1.51
N SER A 517 4.85 16.33 -2.54
CA SER A 517 4.50 15.83 -3.87
C SER A 517 5.69 15.26 -4.61
N ILE A 518 5.51 14.08 -5.21
CA ILE A 518 6.43 13.52 -6.19
C ILE A 518 5.67 13.40 -7.51
N ASP A 519 6.24 13.92 -8.59
CA ASP A 519 5.63 13.94 -9.90
C ASP A 519 5.38 12.52 -10.47
N SER A 520 4.26 12.35 -11.17
CA SER A 520 3.94 11.11 -11.89
C SER A 520 4.88 10.80 -13.06
N ASN A 521 5.71 11.76 -13.49
CA ASN A 521 6.79 11.55 -14.46
C ASN A 521 7.91 10.63 -13.92
N PHE A 522 7.98 10.39 -12.61
CA PHE A 522 8.87 9.35 -12.07
C PHE A 522 8.23 7.97 -12.20
N ASP A 523 8.89 7.08 -12.95
CA ASP A 523 8.49 5.69 -13.16
C ASP A 523 9.36 4.75 -12.32
N ILE A 524 8.83 4.32 -11.18
CA ILE A 524 9.53 3.51 -10.19
C ILE A 524 9.37 2.02 -10.53
N LYS A 525 10.49 1.31 -10.52
CA LYS A 525 10.61 -0.13 -10.75
C LYS A 525 11.27 -0.80 -9.56
N VAL A 526 10.52 -1.63 -8.85
CA VAL A 526 11.01 -2.41 -7.71
C VAL A 526 11.54 -3.75 -8.20
N LYS A 527 12.86 -3.92 -8.18
CA LYS A 527 13.57 -5.06 -8.79
C LYS A 527 14.13 -6.07 -7.78
N SER A 528 14.12 -5.72 -6.49
CA SER A 528 14.69 -6.52 -5.42
C SER A 528 13.66 -6.90 -4.36
N ALA A 529 13.89 -8.04 -3.70
CA ALA A 529 13.17 -8.43 -2.51
C ALA A 529 13.22 -7.33 -1.43
N GLU A 530 12.12 -7.17 -0.68
CA GLU A 530 11.91 -6.14 0.34
C GLU A 530 12.05 -4.69 -0.14
N GLY A 531 12.16 -4.43 -1.44
CA GLY A 531 12.16 -3.07 -2.00
C GLY A 531 10.78 -2.42 -1.90
N ILE A 532 10.74 -1.10 -1.75
CA ILE A 532 9.50 -0.33 -1.68
C ILE A 532 9.52 0.72 -2.80
N GLY A 533 8.45 0.76 -3.59
CA GLY A 533 8.31 1.76 -4.65
C GLY A 533 8.17 3.16 -4.06
N MET A 534 7.10 3.40 -3.31
CA MET A 534 6.83 4.67 -2.65
C MET A 534 6.36 4.46 -1.21
N TYR A 535 6.93 5.22 -0.27
CA TYR A 535 6.48 5.30 1.10
C TYR A 535 6.06 6.74 1.43
N ALA A 536 4.82 6.94 1.84
CA ALA A 536 4.28 8.24 2.22
C ALA A 536 3.67 8.20 3.61
N LYS A 537 4.01 9.19 4.45
CA LYS A 537 3.60 9.26 5.85
C LYS A 537 3.16 10.65 6.28
N GLY A 538 1.96 10.76 6.82
CA GLY A 538 1.41 11.98 7.39
C GLY A 538 1.10 13.09 6.38
N GLY A 539 0.13 13.94 6.72
CA GLY A 539 -0.25 15.10 5.93
C GLY A 539 -0.97 14.77 4.61
N ASN A 540 -1.14 15.80 3.77
CA ASN A 540 -1.80 15.71 2.46
C ASN A 540 -0.77 15.42 1.35
N VAL A 541 -0.95 14.34 0.61
CA VAL A 541 -0.10 13.97 -0.52
C VAL A 541 -0.79 14.43 -1.81
N ALA A 542 -0.24 15.46 -2.45
CA ALA A 542 -0.85 16.09 -3.62
C ALA A 542 -0.63 15.30 -4.92
N SER A 543 0.51 14.62 -5.05
CA SER A 543 0.80 13.74 -6.17
C SER A 543 1.71 12.59 -5.74
N ILE A 544 1.64 11.48 -6.46
CA ILE A 544 2.42 10.28 -6.22
C ILE A 544 3.17 9.88 -7.49
N ALA A 545 4.33 9.25 -7.32
CA ALA A 545 5.06 8.65 -8.42
C ALA A 545 4.30 7.44 -8.99
N LYS A 546 4.55 7.13 -10.27
CA LYS A 546 4.10 5.89 -10.88
C LYS A 546 5.00 4.75 -10.41
N VAL A 547 4.41 3.62 -10.01
CA VAL A 547 5.12 2.35 -9.80
C VAL A 547 4.64 1.40 -10.88
N SER A 548 5.51 1.04 -11.83
CA SER A 548 5.15 0.22 -12.99
C SER A 548 5.59 -1.24 -12.89
N GLU A 549 6.50 -1.55 -11.97
CA GLU A 549 7.09 -2.88 -11.82
C GLU A 549 7.32 -3.20 -10.35
N ILE A 550 6.85 -4.37 -9.91
CA ILE A 550 7.01 -4.89 -8.55
C ILE A 550 7.44 -6.36 -8.66
N THR A 551 8.70 -6.64 -8.34
CA THR A 551 9.29 -7.98 -8.40
C THR A 551 10.03 -8.31 -7.10
N GLY A 552 10.35 -9.59 -6.89
CA GLY A 552 11.06 -10.05 -5.70
C GLY A 552 10.15 -10.29 -4.49
N ASN A 553 10.62 -11.11 -3.55
CA ASN A 553 9.86 -11.48 -2.35
C ASN A 553 9.62 -10.27 -1.42
N LYS A 554 8.43 -10.16 -0.84
CA LYS A 554 8.06 -9.12 0.14
C LYS A 554 8.26 -7.68 -0.34
N SER A 555 8.35 -7.45 -1.66
CA SER A 555 8.40 -6.10 -2.20
C SER A 555 7.03 -5.43 -2.10
N ILE A 556 7.04 -4.10 -2.01
CA ILE A 556 5.83 -3.31 -1.85
C ILE A 556 5.80 -2.21 -2.92
N GLY A 557 4.67 -2.06 -3.62
CA GLY A 557 4.49 -0.95 -4.56
C GLY A 557 4.37 0.38 -3.81
N TYR A 558 3.32 0.51 -3.02
CA TYR A 558 2.99 1.72 -2.27
C TYR A 558 2.76 1.44 -0.79
N VAL A 559 3.23 2.34 0.07
CA VAL A 559 2.89 2.40 1.48
C VAL A 559 2.33 3.78 1.79
N PHE A 560 1.10 3.84 2.29
CA PHE A 560 0.42 5.04 2.76
C PHE A 560 0.11 4.90 4.24
N GLU A 561 0.74 5.73 5.07
CA GLU A 561 0.59 5.71 6.52
C GLU A 561 0.06 7.07 7.02
N ASN A 562 -1.10 7.07 7.66
CA ASN A 562 -1.70 8.28 8.26
C ASN A 562 -1.88 9.46 7.26
N ILE A 563 -2.18 9.16 6.00
CA ILE A 563 -2.42 10.18 4.96
C ILE A 563 -3.79 10.84 5.14
N THR A 564 -3.85 12.17 5.16
CA THR A 564 -5.10 12.88 5.55
C THR A 564 -6.11 13.01 4.42
N ASN A 565 -5.68 12.95 3.16
CA ASN A 565 -6.55 12.95 1.98
C ASN A 565 -6.80 11.54 1.45
N ALA A 566 -7.87 11.37 0.67
CA ALA A 566 -8.08 10.13 -0.07
C ALA A 566 -7.03 10.02 -1.18
N ILE A 567 -6.47 8.83 -1.36
CA ILE A 567 -5.47 8.56 -2.38
C ILE A 567 -6.14 7.96 -3.63
N THR A 568 -5.76 8.47 -4.79
CA THR A 568 -6.14 7.90 -6.09
C THR A 568 -4.90 7.46 -6.84
N ILE A 569 -4.78 6.16 -7.14
CA ILE A 569 -3.74 5.60 -7.99
C ILE A 569 -4.35 5.40 -9.38
N THR A 570 -3.86 6.17 -10.35
CA THR A 570 -4.41 6.21 -11.71
C THR A 570 -3.94 5.05 -12.59
N ASN A 571 -2.85 4.39 -12.22
CA ASN A 571 -2.35 3.19 -12.90
C ASN A 571 -2.85 1.92 -12.20
N PRO A 572 -3.17 0.84 -12.94
CA PRO A 572 -3.52 -0.43 -12.33
C PRO A 572 -2.39 -0.98 -11.46
N ILE A 573 -2.75 -1.58 -10.33
CA ILE A 573 -1.81 -2.32 -9.48
C ILE A 573 -1.54 -3.68 -10.12
N GLN A 574 -0.29 -3.96 -10.45
CA GLN A 574 0.11 -5.18 -11.17
C GLN A 574 1.26 -5.86 -10.44
N LEU A 575 0.98 -6.98 -9.77
CA LEU A 575 1.99 -7.89 -9.24
C LEU A 575 2.17 -9.00 -10.26
N THR A 576 3.20 -8.89 -11.11
CA THR A 576 3.43 -9.75 -12.29
C THR A 576 4.45 -10.87 -12.07
N ASP A 577 5.17 -10.86 -10.95
CA ASP A 577 6.20 -11.85 -10.62
C ASP A 577 5.57 -13.11 -10.00
N ALA A 578 5.36 -14.12 -10.83
CA ALA A 578 4.75 -15.39 -10.41
C ALA A 578 5.63 -16.20 -9.43
N ASN A 579 6.92 -15.90 -9.32
CA ASN A 579 7.85 -16.59 -8.43
C ASN A 579 7.97 -15.91 -7.06
N ALA A 580 7.52 -14.66 -6.95
CA ALA A 580 7.60 -13.92 -5.71
C ALA A 580 6.49 -14.30 -4.72
N THR A 581 6.84 -14.20 -3.44
CA THR A 581 5.94 -14.45 -2.32
C THR A 581 5.92 -13.28 -1.35
N GLY A 582 4.75 -12.98 -0.80
CA GLY A 582 4.57 -11.90 0.17
C GLY A 582 4.58 -10.49 -0.42
N GLN A 583 4.48 -10.32 -1.74
CA GLN A 583 4.38 -9.00 -2.36
C GLN A 583 3.10 -8.30 -1.95
N VAL A 584 3.16 -6.98 -1.83
CA VAL A 584 1.97 -6.14 -1.63
C VAL A 584 1.93 -5.00 -2.63
N GLY A 585 0.85 -4.86 -3.39
CA GLY A 585 0.71 -3.75 -4.33
C GLY A 585 0.58 -2.41 -3.61
N VAL A 586 -0.35 -2.34 -2.65
CA VAL A 586 -0.61 -1.16 -1.82
C VAL A 586 -0.83 -1.55 -0.37
N VAL A 587 -0.15 -0.88 0.55
CA VAL A 587 -0.41 -0.91 2.00
C VAL A 587 -0.99 0.43 2.40
N ALA A 588 -2.23 0.46 2.87
CA ALA A 588 -2.86 1.64 3.45
C ALA A 588 -3.16 1.39 4.94
N GLN A 589 -2.56 2.19 5.83
CA GLN A 589 -2.63 1.98 7.28
C GLN A 589 -2.76 3.27 8.08
N GLY A 590 -3.23 3.14 9.32
CA GLY A 590 -3.42 4.27 10.23
C GLY A 590 -4.67 5.09 9.90
N THR A 591 -4.61 6.41 10.05
CA THR A 591 -5.77 7.30 9.92
C THR A 591 -6.11 7.73 8.48
N GLY A 592 -5.73 6.92 7.48
CA GLY A 592 -5.92 7.21 6.06
C GLY A 592 -7.37 7.52 5.68
N ASN A 593 -7.64 8.42 4.71
CA ASN A 593 -9.02 8.82 4.35
C ASN A 593 -9.64 8.04 3.16
N GLY A 594 -9.13 6.86 2.83
CA GLY A 594 -9.62 5.99 1.75
C GLY A 594 -8.67 5.86 0.55
N LEU A 595 -8.95 4.89 -0.31
CA LEU A 595 -8.10 4.50 -1.45
C LEU A 595 -8.95 4.20 -2.69
N THR A 596 -8.58 4.78 -3.83
CA THR A 596 -9.13 4.44 -5.15
C THR A 596 -8.02 3.97 -6.08
N VAL A 597 -8.21 2.84 -6.77
CA VAL A 597 -7.27 2.30 -7.78
C VAL A 597 -8.01 1.93 -9.07
N THR A 598 -7.31 1.89 -10.21
CA THR A 598 -7.90 1.65 -11.54
C THR A 598 -7.79 0.20 -12.04
N GLY A 599 -7.57 -0.75 -11.14
CA GLY A 599 -7.43 -2.18 -11.45
C GLY A 599 -6.46 -2.86 -10.50
N VAL A 600 -6.64 -4.16 -10.28
CA VAL A 600 -5.76 -4.97 -9.42
C VAL A 600 -5.52 -6.31 -10.11
N SER A 601 -4.25 -6.66 -10.30
CA SER A 601 -3.80 -7.96 -10.79
C SER A 601 -2.75 -8.53 -9.85
N VAL A 602 -2.97 -9.75 -9.37
CA VAL A 602 -2.08 -10.45 -8.43
C VAL A 602 -1.73 -11.81 -9.02
N VAL A 603 -0.45 -12.09 -9.27
CA VAL A 603 0.03 -13.45 -9.57
C VAL A 603 0.98 -13.95 -8.50
N GLY A 604 1.28 -15.25 -8.52
CA GLY A 604 2.14 -15.90 -7.53
C GLY A 604 1.38 -16.35 -6.29
N SER A 605 2.11 -16.70 -5.22
CA SER A 605 1.53 -17.24 -3.99
C SER A 605 1.77 -16.30 -2.81
N ASN A 606 0.81 -16.23 -1.87
CA ASN A 606 0.90 -15.38 -0.68
C ASN A 606 1.08 -13.88 -1.00
N ASN A 607 0.61 -13.42 -2.16
CA ASN A 607 0.71 -12.01 -2.58
C ASN A 607 -0.63 -11.29 -2.34
N THR A 608 -0.57 -10.00 -2.03
CA THR A 608 -1.76 -9.19 -1.73
C THR A 608 -1.80 -7.97 -2.65
N GLY A 609 -2.86 -7.80 -3.44
CA GLY A 609 -2.99 -6.63 -4.31
C GLY A 609 -3.11 -5.34 -3.50
N ILE A 610 -4.10 -5.29 -2.61
CA ILE A 610 -4.31 -4.18 -1.68
C ILE A 610 -4.46 -4.71 -0.27
N TYR A 611 -3.73 -4.12 0.67
CA TYR A 611 -3.90 -4.30 2.10
C TYR A 611 -4.35 -2.97 2.71
N SER A 612 -5.58 -2.89 3.23
CA SER A 612 -6.10 -1.70 3.90
C SER A 612 -6.53 -2.00 5.34
N ALA A 613 -6.00 -1.23 6.28
CA ALA A 613 -6.39 -1.25 7.68
C ALA A 613 -6.68 0.17 8.21
N THR A 614 -7.22 1.03 7.33
CA THR A 614 -7.55 2.44 7.65
C THR A 614 -8.95 2.63 8.23
N GLY A 615 -9.81 1.61 8.13
CA GLY A 615 -11.24 1.73 8.41
C GLY A 615 -12.01 2.59 7.39
N LYS A 616 -11.39 2.95 6.24
CA LYS A 616 -12.01 3.74 5.17
C LYS A 616 -12.18 2.94 3.89
N ALA A 617 -13.00 3.46 2.99
CA ALA A 617 -13.37 2.79 1.75
C ALA A 617 -12.17 2.50 0.85
N VAL A 618 -12.16 1.30 0.26
CA VAL A 618 -11.27 0.86 -0.82
C VAL A 618 -12.10 0.68 -2.08
N THR A 619 -11.81 1.45 -3.12
CA THR A 619 -12.52 1.40 -4.40
C THR A 619 -11.58 0.94 -5.51
N ASN A 620 -11.87 -0.19 -6.12
CA ASN A 620 -11.23 -0.64 -7.36
C ASN A 620 -12.15 -0.32 -8.55
N THR A 621 -11.78 0.62 -9.40
CA THR A 621 -12.60 1.03 -10.56
C THR A 621 -12.38 0.17 -11.81
N GLY A 622 -11.36 -0.69 -11.81
CA GLY A 622 -11.01 -1.58 -12.92
C GLY A 622 -11.33 -3.05 -12.67
N ILE A 623 -10.72 -3.92 -13.48
CA ILE A 623 -10.79 -5.38 -13.33
C ILE A 623 -10.04 -5.81 -12.06
N LEU A 624 -10.58 -6.81 -11.36
CA LEU A 624 -9.91 -7.53 -10.27
C LEU A 624 -9.50 -8.92 -10.76
N THR A 625 -8.20 -9.17 -10.86
CA THR A 625 -7.66 -10.49 -11.21
C THR A 625 -6.74 -10.98 -10.10
N VAL A 626 -7.01 -12.18 -9.60
CA VAL A 626 -6.11 -12.90 -8.70
C VAL A 626 -5.80 -14.22 -9.38
N GLY A 627 -4.56 -14.45 -9.75
CA GLY A 627 -4.12 -15.68 -10.40
C GLY A 627 -4.12 -16.88 -9.46
N ASP A 628 -3.73 -18.03 -10.00
CA ASP A 628 -3.60 -19.28 -9.25
C ASP A 628 -2.49 -19.18 -8.20
N SER A 629 -2.75 -19.74 -7.01
CA SER A 629 -1.78 -19.89 -5.93
C SER A 629 -1.39 -21.37 -5.77
N ASN A 630 -0.08 -21.65 -5.79
CA ASN A 630 0.49 -22.99 -5.58
C ASN A 630 0.86 -23.28 -4.12
N GLY A 631 0.88 -22.25 -3.26
CA GLY A 631 1.18 -22.34 -1.83
C GLY A 631 0.07 -21.74 -0.98
N LYS A 632 0.41 -20.76 -0.14
CA LYS A 632 -0.59 -19.97 0.58
C LYS A 632 -1.38 -19.09 -0.39
N SER A 633 -2.66 -18.89 -0.10
CA SER A 633 -3.57 -18.10 -0.92
C SER A 633 -3.08 -16.66 -1.10
N SER A 634 -3.06 -16.21 -2.34
CA SER A 634 -2.99 -14.80 -2.69
C SER A 634 -4.34 -14.12 -2.49
N ILE A 635 -4.33 -12.82 -2.18
CA ILE A 635 -5.51 -12.02 -1.89
C ILE A 635 -5.54 -10.84 -2.88
N GLY A 636 -6.68 -10.62 -3.55
CA GLY A 636 -6.86 -9.43 -4.37
C GLY A 636 -6.91 -8.16 -3.52
N ILE A 637 -7.91 -8.09 -2.64
CA ILE A 637 -8.13 -6.96 -1.73
C ILE A 637 -8.36 -7.48 -0.32
N TYR A 638 -7.51 -7.10 0.61
CA TYR A 638 -7.73 -7.22 2.04
C TYR A 638 -8.20 -5.88 2.62
N SER A 639 -9.29 -5.87 3.37
CA SER A 639 -9.78 -4.67 4.07
C SER A 639 -10.30 -4.98 5.46
N LYS A 640 -9.86 -4.18 6.43
CA LYS A 640 -10.32 -4.22 7.81
C LYS A 640 -11.04 -2.92 8.18
N ASP A 641 -12.26 -3.05 8.71
CA ASP A 641 -13.16 -1.97 9.13
C ASP A 641 -13.61 -1.00 7.99
N GLY A 642 -13.06 -1.12 6.78
CA GLY A 642 -13.33 -0.25 5.64
C GLY A 642 -14.04 -0.96 4.49
N ALA A 643 -15.09 -0.36 3.94
CA ALA A 643 -15.89 -0.92 2.84
C ALA A 643 -15.05 -1.17 1.57
N VAL A 644 -15.33 -2.27 0.85
CA VAL A 644 -14.70 -2.57 -0.44
C VAL A 644 -15.73 -2.47 -1.57
N THR A 645 -15.40 -1.70 -2.62
CA THR A 645 -16.18 -1.66 -3.86
C THR A 645 -15.29 -1.97 -5.05
N SER A 646 -15.61 -2.99 -5.83
CA SER A 646 -14.94 -3.30 -7.10
C SER A 646 -15.93 -3.13 -8.26
N THR A 647 -15.72 -2.17 -9.15
CA THR A 647 -16.69 -1.86 -10.20
C THR A 647 -16.54 -2.71 -11.45
N GLY A 648 -15.33 -3.20 -11.75
CA GLY A 648 -15.08 -4.10 -12.87
C GLY A 648 -15.36 -5.57 -12.56
N ASN A 649 -15.14 -6.42 -13.57
CA ASN A 649 -15.24 -7.87 -13.42
C ASN A 649 -14.15 -8.41 -12.48
N ALA A 650 -14.45 -9.50 -11.78
CA ALA A 650 -13.53 -10.21 -10.91
C ALA A 650 -13.24 -11.63 -11.44
N THR A 651 -11.97 -12.02 -11.50
CA THR A 651 -11.54 -13.39 -11.85
C THR A 651 -10.56 -13.89 -10.81
N ILE A 652 -10.96 -14.90 -10.05
CA ILE A 652 -10.20 -15.47 -8.94
C ILE A 652 -9.74 -16.87 -9.33
N GLY A 653 -8.42 -17.05 -9.40
CA GLY A 653 -7.72 -18.29 -9.72
C GLY A 653 -7.68 -19.25 -8.54
N LYS A 654 -7.14 -20.44 -8.79
CA LYS A 654 -7.16 -21.57 -7.86
C LYS A 654 -6.48 -21.26 -6.54
N ASN A 655 -7.05 -21.76 -5.44
CA ASN A 655 -6.55 -21.55 -4.06
C ASN A 655 -6.33 -20.07 -3.68
N SER A 656 -7.01 -19.11 -4.33
CA SER A 656 -6.86 -17.67 -4.07
C SER A 656 -8.13 -17.06 -3.48
N VAL A 657 -8.02 -15.83 -2.96
CA VAL A 657 -9.15 -15.05 -2.43
C VAL A 657 -9.29 -13.74 -3.19
N GLY A 658 -10.48 -13.44 -3.70
CA GLY A 658 -10.73 -12.17 -4.38
C GLY A 658 -10.74 -11.00 -3.41
N ILE A 659 -11.70 -10.99 -2.50
CA ILE A 659 -11.84 -9.97 -1.45
C ILE A 659 -11.87 -10.68 -0.10
N TYR A 660 -10.95 -10.31 0.80
CA TYR A 660 -11.00 -10.71 2.21
C TYR A 660 -11.31 -9.47 3.07
N GLY A 661 -12.50 -9.47 3.65
CA GLY A 661 -12.97 -8.47 4.59
C GLY A 661 -13.03 -8.94 6.05
N GLU A 662 -12.62 -8.07 6.98
CA GLU A 662 -12.89 -8.19 8.41
C GLU A 662 -13.69 -6.98 8.89
N LYS A 663 -14.86 -7.21 9.48
CA LYS A 663 -15.79 -6.15 9.92
C LYS A 663 -16.09 -5.14 8.81
N THR A 664 -16.48 -5.64 7.64
CA THR A 664 -16.64 -4.81 6.45
C THR A 664 -17.79 -5.25 5.56
N LEU A 665 -18.13 -4.40 4.59
CA LEU A 665 -18.99 -4.72 3.45
C LEU A 665 -18.15 -4.86 2.17
N ALA A 666 -18.57 -5.74 1.26
CA ALA A 666 -17.93 -5.93 -0.03
C ALA A 666 -18.97 -5.92 -1.16
N THR A 667 -18.79 -5.02 -2.13
CA THR A 667 -19.61 -4.94 -3.34
C THR A 667 -18.77 -5.17 -4.58
N VAL A 668 -19.18 -6.10 -5.44
CA VAL A 668 -18.64 -6.28 -6.80
C VAL A 668 -19.72 -5.97 -7.82
N SER A 669 -19.53 -4.88 -8.57
CA SER A 669 -20.53 -4.44 -9.55
C SER A 669 -20.52 -5.25 -10.83
N GLY A 670 -19.36 -5.78 -11.23
CA GLY A 670 -19.21 -6.63 -12.42
C GLY A 670 -19.54 -8.09 -12.18
N ASN A 671 -19.27 -8.92 -13.19
CA ASN A 671 -19.35 -10.38 -13.07
C ASN A 671 -18.17 -10.91 -12.25
N MET A 672 -18.38 -12.02 -11.53
CA MET A 672 -17.34 -12.71 -10.78
C MET A 672 -17.21 -14.16 -11.24
N THR A 673 -15.98 -14.59 -11.50
CA THR A 673 -15.62 -15.99 -11.76
C THR A 673 -14.64 -16.46 -10.69
N VAL A 674 -14.93 -17.61 -10.07
CA VAL A 674 -14.16 -18.19 -8.95
C VAL A 674 -13.73 -19.60 -9.33
N SER A 675 -12.43 -19.86 -9.40
CA SER A 675 -11.85 -21.15 -9.81
C SER A 675 -11.75 -22.15 -8.65
N ASP A 676 -11.28 -23.36 -8.93
CA ASP A 676 -11.19 -24.48 -7.99
C ASP A 676 -10.56 -24.09 -6.64
N LYS A 677 -11.18 -24.49 -5.53
CA LYS A 677 -10.75 -24.20 -4.14
C LYS A 677 -10.56 -22.70 -3.81
N ALA A 678 -10.97 -21.79 -4.69
CA ALA A 678 -10.85 -20.36 -4.47
C ALA A 678 -12.07 -19.81 -3.74
N VAL A 679 -11.91 -18.62 -3.15
CA VAL A 679 -13.01 -17.88 -2.52
C VAL A 679 -13.18 -16.52 -3.21
N GLY A 680 -14.36 -16.25 -3.75
CA GLY A 680 -14.65 -14.96 -4.39
C GLY A 680 -14.61 -13.81 -3.39
N VAL A 681 -15.49 -13.88 -2.38
CA VAL A 681 -15.53 -12.94 -1.25
C VAL A 681 -15.54 -13.72 0.06
N LEU A 682 -14.63 -13.38 0.96
CA LEU A 682 -14.55 -13.87 2.33
C LEU A 682 -14.81 -12.73 3.31
N LEU A 683 -15.96 -12.72 4.00
CA LEU A 683 -16.27 -11.74 5.05
C LEU A 683 -16.32 -12.40 6.42
N LYS A 684 -15.46 -11.94 7.33
CA LYS A 684 -15.48 -12.32 8.75
C LYS A 684 -16.09 -11.20 9.59
N ASN A 685 -17.41 -11.05 9.52
CA ASN A 685 -18.13 -10.13 10.39
C ASN A 685 -18.62 -10.85 11.66
N THR A 686 -18.59 -10.11 12.75
CA THR A 686 -19.05 -10.55 14.08
C THR A 686 -20.45 -10.02 14.40
N ASP A 687 -20.92 -9.02 13.66
CA ASP A 687 -22.22 -8.37 13.82
C ASP A 687 -22.75 -7.90 12.44
N LEU A 688 -24.07 -7.91 12.27
CA LEU A 688 -24.75 -7.49 11.03
C LEU A 688 -24.49 -6.03 10.64
N ALA A 689 -24.30 -5.13 11.61
CA ALA A 689 -24.06 -3.71 11.36
C ALA A 689 -22.69 -3.44 10.71
N GLN A 690 -21.79 -4.43 10.68
CA GLN A 690 -20.43 -4.28 10.16
C GLN A 690 -20.36 -4.33 8.63
N GLY A 691 -21.36 -4.89 7.96
CA GLY A 691 -21.44 -4.85 6.50
C GLY A 691 -22.06 -6.06 5.83
N ASN A 692 -22.29 -5.91 4.53
CA ASN A 692 -23.00 -6.85 3.65
C ASN A 692 -22.11 -7.31 2.49
N ALA A 693 -22.47 -8.42 1.84
CA ALA A 693 -21.84 -8.89 0.61
C ALA A 693 -22.78 -8.74 -0.59
N GLN A 694 -22.33 -8.13 -1.68
CA GLN A 694 -23.17 -7.92 -2.87
C GLN A 694 -22.40 -8.16 -4.17
N ILE A 695 -22.97 -8.97 -5.05
CA ILE A 695 -22.55 -9.16 -6.44
C ILE A 695 -23.67 -8.66 -7.36
N ASN A 696 -23.41 -7.63 -8.16
CA ASN A 696 -24.41 -7.08 -9.08
C ASN A 696 -24.42 -7.81 -10.43
N GLY A 697 -23.30 -8.40 -10.84
CA GLY A 697 -23.22 -9.25 -12.03
C GLY A 697 -23.57 -10.71 -11.78
N THR A 698 -23.24 -11.55 -12.76
CA THR A 698 -23.29 -13.02 -12.66
C THR A 698 -22.15 -13.54 -11.77
N LEU A 699 -22.45 -14.54 -10.93
CA LEU A 699 -21.49 -15.25 -10.10
C LEU A 699 -21.30 -16.68 -10.61
N ASN A 700 -20.13 -16.95 -11.20
CA ASN A 700 -19.72 -18.27 -11.68
C ASN A 700 -18.72 -18.88 -10.70
N VAL A 701 -19.11 -19.95 -10.02
CA VAL A 701 -18.28 -20.72 -9.09
C VAL A 701 -17.92 -22.03 -9.78
N ALA A 702 -16.62 -22.32 -9.90
CA ALA A 702 -16.10 -23.51 -10.57
C ALA A 702 -16.29 -24.77 -9.71
N ALA A 703 -15.61 -25.85 -10.11
CA ALA A 703 -15.68 -27.15 -9.46
C ALA A 703 -14.76 -27.24 -8.23
N ASP A 704 -14.71 -28.42 -7.62
CA ASP A 704 -13.68 -28.85 -6.68
C ASP A 704 -13.49 -27.91 -5.47
N GLY A 705 -14.57 -27.66 -4.73
CA GLY A 705 -14.54 -26.94 -3.46
C GLY A 705 -14.42 -25.42 -3.57
N ALA A 706 -14.68 -24.85 -4.75
CA ALA A 706 -14.75 -23.40 -4.92
C ALA A 706 -15.93 -22.80 -4.14
N VAL A 707 -15.75 -21.60 -3.58
CA VAL A 707 -16.80 -20.87 -2.85
C VAL A 707 -16.97 -19.47 -3.42
N GLY A 708 -18.17 -19.14 -3.92
CA GLY A 708 -18.46 -17.81 -4.45
C GLY A 708 -18.39 -16.74 -3.36
N LEU A 709 -19.28 -16.86 -2.38
CA LEU A 709 -19.37 -15.97 -1.23
C LEU A 709 -19.28 -16.79 0.07
N GLN A 710 -18.26 -16.55 0.89
CA GLN A 710 -18.12 -17.10 2.23
C GLN A 710 -18.27 -15.96 3.24
N VAL A 711 -19.39 -15.94 3.98
CA VAL A 711 -19.73 -14.80 4.83
C VAL A 711 -20.22 -15.23 6.21
N ALA A 712 -19.88 -14.43 7.23
CA ALA A 712 -20.45 -14.53 8.57
C ALA A 712 -21.14 -13.21 8.93
N ASN A 713 -22.34 -13.27 9.51
CA ASN A 713 -23.11 -12.11 9.98
C ASN A 713 -23.26 -10.98 8.96
N ALA A 714 -23.70 -11.29 7.74
CA ALA A 714 -23.82 -10.32 6.65
C ALA A 714 -25.04 -10.62 5.78
N THR A 715 -25.81 -9.60 5.41
CA THR A 715 -26.82 -9.76 4.35
C THR A 715 -26.10 -9.92 3.01
N THR A 716 -26.56 -10.88 2.22
CA THR A 716 -25.91 -11.30 0.96
C THR A 716 -26.86 -11.12 -0.21
N LYS A 717 -26.38 -10.51 -1.29
CA LYS A 717 -27.18 -10.30 -2.50
C LYS A 717 -26.44 -10.67 -3.77
N VAL A 718 -27.05 -11.52 -4.61
CA VAL A 718 -26.57 -11.83 -5.97
C VAL A 718 -27.63 -11.42 -6.97
N THR A 719 -27.31 -10.43 -7.80
CA THR A 719 -28.29 -9.84 -8.74
C THR A 719 -28.33 -10.57 -10.09
N GLY A 720 -27.18 -11.02 -10.61
CA GLY A 720 -27.12 -11.87 -11.80
C GLY A 720 -27.41 -13.33 -11.50
N ASP A 721 -27.10 -14.19 -12.48
CA ASP A 721 -27.22 -15.64 -12.35
C ASP A 721 -26.12 -16.19 -11.41
N LEU A 722 -26.44 -17.25 -10.67
CA LEU A 722 -25.54 -18.00 -9.81
C LEU A 722 -25.32 -19.39 -10.42
N SER A 723 -24.12 -19.66 -10.91
CA SER A 723 -23.73 -20.98 -11.42
C SER A 723 -22.69 -21.61 -10.49
N VAL A 724 -22.92 -22.84 -10.04
CA VAL A 724 -22.03 -23.58 -9.13
C VAL A 724 -21.60 -24.88 -9.80
N GLY A 725 -20.28 -25.08 -9.95
CA GLY A 725 -19.69 -26.28 -10.52
C GLY A 725 -19.84 -27.51 -9.61
N SER A 726 -19.32 -28.65 -10.07
CA SER A 726 -19.41 -29.94 -9.36
C SER A 726 -18.33 -30.11 -8.30
N GLY A 727 -18.47 -31.05 -7.36
CA GLY A 727 -17.40 -31.46 -6.45
C GLY A 727 -17.26 -30.60 -5.19
N ASP A 728 -18.31 -30.57 -4.37
CA ASP A 728 -18.38 -29.85 -3.07
C ASP A 728 -18.24 -28.32 -3.16
N SER A 729 -18.44 -27.73 -4.34
CA SER A 729 -18.48 -26.27 -4.50
C SER A 729 -19.73 -25.65 -3.89
N LYS A 730 -19.62 -24.38 -3.48
CA LYS A 730 -20.72 -23.63 -2.87
C LYS A 730 -20.88 -22.27 -3.51
N GLY A 731 -22.10 -21.95 -3.97
CA GLY A 731 -22.40 -20.61 -4.49
C GLY A 731 -22.29 -19.56 -3.40
N ILE A 732 -23.09 -19.76 -2.35
CA ILE A 732 -23.10 -18.94 -1.13
C ILE A 732 -22.95 -19.87 0.07
N PHE A 733 -21.97 -19.59 0.93
CA PHE A 733 -21.78 -20.20 2.24
C PHE A 733 -21.91 -19.11 3.30
N ALA A 734 -23.01 -19.11 4.05
CA ALA A 734 -23.32 -18.05 5.00
C ALA A 734 -23.57 -18.60 6.41
N GLU A 735 -22.90 -17.99 7.39
CA GLU A 735 -23.03 -18.31 8.81
C GLU A 735 -23.55 -17.12 9.64
N GLY A 736 -24.20 -17.41 10.75
CA GLY A 736 -24.71 -16.40 11.67
C GLY A 736 -26.00 -15.75 11.18
N ASN A 737 -26.16 -14.46 11.50
CA ASN A 737 -27.37 -13.71 11.17
C ASN A 737 -27.24 -13.06 9.78
N GLY A 738 -28.35 -12.87 9.07
CA GLY A 738 -28.35 -12.13 7.80
C GLY A 738 -29.15 -12.82 6.72
N ASP A 739 -29.75 -12.00 5.87
CA ASP A 739 -30.61 -12.47 4.79
C ASP A 739 -29.79 -12.79 3.54
N ILE A 740 -30.31 -13.68 2.69
CA ILE A 740 -29.76 -13.98 1.38
C ILE A 740 -30.82 -13.66 0.33
N GLU A 741 -30.49 -12.84 -0.66
CA GLU A 741 -31.35 -12.52 -1.79
C GLU A 741 -30.66 -12.87 -3.11
N THR A 742 -31.32 -13.70 -3.94
CA THR A 742 -30.85 -14.03 -5.30
C THR A 742 -31.86 -13.56 -6.34
N LYS A 743 -31.43 -12.84 -7.38
CA LYS A 743 -32.30 -12.29 -8.43
C LYS A 743 -32.22 -12.99 -9.79
N GLY A 744 -31.11 -13.65 -10.11
CA GLY A 744 -30.96 -14.43 -11.35
C GLY A 744 -31.33 -15.90 -11.18
N ASN A 745 -31.06 -16.72 -12.20
CA ASN A 745 -31.19 -18.19 -12.12
C ASN A 745 -30.12 -18.78 -11.20
N ILE A 746 -30.39 -19.95 -10.63
CA ILE A 746 -29.43 -20.74 -9.86
C ILE A 746 -29.24 -22.10 -10.54
N THR A 747 -27.99 -22.45 -10.87
CA THR A 747 -27.62 -23.77 -11.39
C THR A 747 -26.58 -24.39 -10.46
N VAL A 748 -26.80 -25.62 -10.02
CA VAL A 748 -25.93 -26.33 -9.07
C VAL A 748 -25.49 -27.66 -9.67
N GLY A 749 -24.18 -27.85 -9.78
CA GLY A 749 -23.57 -29.07 -10.29
C GLY A 749 -23.61 -30.25 -9.32
N ILE A 750 -23.00 -31.35 -9.75
CA ILE A 750 -23.02 -32.64 -9.06
C ILE A 750 -22.29 -32.54 -7.71
N ASN A 751 -22.88 -33.12 -6.64
CA ASN A 751 -22.32 -33.12 -5.28
C ASN A 751 -21.99 -31.70 -4.74
N SER A 752 -22.73 -30.66 -5.14
CA SER A 752 -22.47 -29.28 -4.73
C SER A 752 -23.69 -28.63 -4.07
N VAL A 753 -23.50 -27.42 -3.52
CA VAL A 753 -24.56 -26.66 -2.86
C VAL A 753 -24.73 -25.28 -3.49
N GLY A 754 -25.94 -24.92 -3.92
CA GLY A 754 -26.22 -23.57 -4.41
C GLY A 754 -26.06 -22.54 -3.30
N ILE A 755 -26.89 -22.68 -2.25
CA ILE A 755 -26.89 -21.83 -1.07
C ILE A 755 -26.82 -22.70 0.18
N TYR A 756 -25.80 -22.50 1.01
CA TYR A 756 -25.68 -23.04 2.36
C TYR A 756 -25.86 -21.91 3.37
N LYS A 757 -26.88 -22.00 4.22
CA LYS A 757 -27.18 -21.03 5.28
C LYS A 757 -27.24 -21.73 6.64
N ASN A 758 -26.42 -21.30 7.59
CA ASN A 758 -26.44 -21.76 8.97
C ASN A 758 -26.60 -20.58 9.94
N GLY A 759 -27.71 -20.50 10.65
CA GLY A 759 -28.09 -19.40 11.55
C GLY A 759 -29.37 -18.69 11.11
N THR A 760 -29.69 -17.54 11.71
CA THR A 760 -30.99 -16.85 11.51
C THR A 760 -31.03 -15.94 10.26
N GLY A 761 -32.22 -15.53 9.83
CA GLY A 761 -32.45 -14.70 8.62
C GLY A 761 -33.44 -15.34 7.65
N GLU A 762 -33.59 -14.76 6.47
CA GLU A 762 -34.38 -15.28 5.35
C GLU A 762 -33.52 -15.54 4.09
N VAL A 763 -33.70 -16.70 3.44
CA VAL A 763 -33.22 -16.95 2.08
C VAL A 763 -34.37 -16.72 1.10
N LYS A 764 -34.23 -15.72 0.22
CA LYS A 764 -35.26 -15.31 -0.72
C LYS A 764 -34.79 -15.40 -2.17
N THR A 765 -35.49 -16.19 -2.98
CA THR A 765 -35.23 -16.33 -4.41
C THR A 765 -36.20 -15.50 -5.26
N ALA A 766 -35.88 -15.27 -6.53
CA ALA A 766 -36.66 -14.40 -7.42
C ALA A 766 -37.76 -15.12 -8.22
N THR A 767 -38.83 -14.39 -8.46
CA THR A 767 -39.96 -14.82 -9.29
C THR A 767 -39.56 -14.92 -10.77
N GLY A 768 -40.09 -15.91 -11.48
CA GLY A 768 -39.88 -16.09 -12.92
C GLY A 768 -38.48 -16.58 -13.30
N LYS A 769 -37.74 -17.13 -12.33
CA LYS A 769 -36.39 -17.70 -12.48
C LYS A 769 -36.38 -19.18 -12.09
N THR A 770 -35.29 -19.88 -12.37
CA THR A 770 -35.15 -21.31 -12.10
C THR A 770 -34.05 -21.62 -11.10
N LEU A 771 -34.27 -22.64 -10.27
CA LEU A 771 -33.27 -23.33 -9.45
C LEU A 771 -33.11 -24.76 -9.98
N THR A 772 -32.00 -25.04 -10.66
CA THR A 772 -31.70 -26.36 -11.23
C THR A 772 -30.56 -27.02 -10.45
N VAL A 773 -30.76 -28.26 -10.00
CA VAL A 773 -29.84 -28.99 -9.14
C VAL A 773 -29.52 -30.35 -9.75
N ASP A 774 -28.25 -30.58 -10.08
CA ASP A 774 -27.74 -31.85 -10.61
C ASP A 774 -27.45 -32.88 -9.53
N GLU A 775 -27.11 -34.10 -9.97
CA GLU A 775 -27.05 -35.32 -9.14
C GLU A 775 -26.37 -35.11 -7.78
N LYS A 776 -27.00 -35.60 -6.69
CA LYS A 776 -26.50 -35.53 -5.30
C LYS A 776 -26.23 -34.11 -4.77
N GLY A 777 -26.67 -33.07 -5.47
CA GLY A 777 -26.57 -31.69 -5.02
C GLY A 777 -27.70 -31.25 -4.09
N TYR A 778 -27.48 -30.08 -3.46
CA TYR A 778 -28.50 -29.32 -2.74
C TYR A 778 -28.69 -27.96 -3.42
N GLY A 779 -29.92 -27.61 -3.79
CA GLY A 779 -30.19 -26.26 -4.30
C GLY A 779 -30.01 -25.23 -3.19
N ILE A 780 -30.80 -25.39 -2.12
CA ILE A 780 -30.71 -24.57 -0.90
C ILE A 780 -30.68 -25.52 0.30
N PHE A 781 -29.67 -25.37 1.15
CA PHE A 781 -29.59 -25.97 2.47
C PHE A 781 -29.66 -24.86 3.52
N SER A 782 -30.71 -24.84 4.33
CA SER A 782 -30.91 -23.85 5.39
C SER A 782 -31.06 -24.53 6.74
N LYS A 783 -30.25 -24.13 7.71
CA LYS A 783 -30.37 -24.51 9.12
C LYS A 783 -30.64 -23.26 9.96
N GLY A 784 -31.87 -23.14 10.44
CA GLY A 784 -32.34 -22.04 11.29
C GLY A 784 -32.93 -20.82 10.56
N ALA A 785 -32.67 -20.64 9.26
CA ALA A 785 -33.23 -19.53 8.47
C ALA A 785 -34.51 -19.95 7.74
N LYS A 786 -35.46 -19.02 7.65
CA LYS A 786 -36.67 -19.18 6.82
C LYS A 786 -36.27 -19.19 5.35
N VAL A 787 -36.94 -19.97 4.51
CA VAL A 787 -36.72 -19.95 3.05
C VAL A 787 -38.01 -19.55 2.34
N THR A 788 -37.92 -18.52 1.50
CA THR A 788 -38.98 -18.07 0.60
C THR A 788 -38.52 -18.27 -0.85
N ASN A 789 -38.88 -19.41 -1.41
CA ASN A 789 -38.60 -19.76 -2.79
C ASN A 789 -39.70 -19.24 -3.74
N GLN A 790 -39.31 -18.43 -4.73
CA GLN A 790 -40.19 -17.97 -5.80
C GLN A 790 -39.76 -18.48 -7.19
N MET A 791 -38.71 -19.30 -7.23
CA MET A 791 -38.20 -19.93 -8.45
C MET A 791 -38.88 -21.27 -8.73
N SER A 792 -38.96 -21.64 -10.00
CA SER A 792 -39.23 -23.03 -10.37
C SER A 792 -38.03 -23.90 -10.02
N VAL A 793 -38.25 -25.00 -9.28
CA VAL A 793 -37.21 -25.91 -8.81
C VAL A 793 -37.18 -27.15 -9.69
N THR A 794 -36.00 -27.51 -10.19
CA THR A 794 -35.73 -28.78 -10.86
C THR A 794 -34.67 -29.52 -10.06
N ALA A 795 -35.11 -30.51 -9.28
CA ALA A 795 -34.24 -31.40 -8.53
C ALA A 795 -34.01 -32.66 -9.38
N SER A 796 -32.78 -32.92 -9.84
CA SER A 796 -32.47 -34.07 -10.71
C SER A 796 -32.46 -35.41 -9.96
N LYS A 797 -31.46 -36.28 -10.19
CA LYS A 797 -31.37 -37.62 -9.60
C LYS A 797 -30.66 -37.61 -8.23
N ASP A 798 -31.18 -38.32 -7.25
CA ASP A 798 -30.57 -38.43 -5.90
C ASP A 798 -30.30 -37.05 -5.25
N THR A 799 -31.08 -36.02 -5.57
CA THR A 799 -30.88 -34.62 -5.14
C THR A 799 -31.84 -34.19 -4.04
N ILE A 800 -31.54 -33.05 -3.40
CA ILE A 800 -32.55 -32.31 -2.63
C ILE A 800 -32.64 -30.89 -3.20
N GLY A 801 -33.81 -30.51 -3.72
CA GLY A 801 -34.03 -29.17 -4.26
C GLY A 801 -33.84 -28.09 -3.19
N ILE A 802 -34.66 -28.15 -2.14
CA ILE A 802 -34.57 -27.26 -0.98
C ILE A 802 -34.71 -28.07 0.30
N TYR A 803 -33.78 -27.88 1.24
CA TYR A 803 -33.83 -28.43 2.59
C TYR A 803 -33.81 -27.31 3.63
N VAL A 804 -34.84 -27.26 4.48
CA VAL A 804 -34.93 -26.37 5.64
C VAL A 804 -35.00 -27.18 6.94
N ASP A 805 -34.10 -26.86 7.87
CA ASP A 805 -34.03 -27.44 9.21
C ASP A 805 -34.29 -26.37 10.27
N GLY A 806 -35.38 -26.52 11.03
CA GLY A 806 -35.73 -25.68 12.18
C GLY A 806 -36.52 -24.40 11.88
N ASN A 807 -36.97 -24.15 10.64
CA ASN A 807 -37.75 -22.97 10.27
C ASN A 807 -38.73 -23.24 9.11
N ASP A 808 -39.54 -22.25 8.73
CA ASP A 808 -40.56 -22.38 7.69
C ASP A 808 -39.99 -22.31 6.27
N LEU A 809 -40.65 -23.02 5.34
CA LEU A 809 -40.36 -23.03 3.91
C LEU A 809 -41.62 -22.60 3.14
N THR A 810 -41.53 -21.53 2.35
CA THR A 810 -42.58 -21.13 1.40
C THR A 810 -42.06 -21.31 -0.02
N SER A 811 -42.80 -21.98 -0.90
CA SER A 811 -42.44 -22.17 -2.31
C SER A 811 -43.60 -21.83 -3.25
N THR A 812 -43.44 -20.82 -4.11
CA THR A 812 -44.48 -20.43 -5.08
C THR A 812 -44.24 -20.93 -6.50
N GLY A 813 -43.01 -21.31 -6.83
CA GLY A 813 -42.66 -21.86 -8.14
C GLY A 813 -43.00 -23.34 -8.30
N THR A 814 -43.07 -23.80 -9.55
CA THR A 814 -43.27 -25.22 -9.88
C THR A 814 -42.09 -26.05 -9.40
N VAL A 815 -42.32 -27.28 -8.94
CA VAL A 815 -41.27 -28.19 -8.47
C VAL A 815 -41.30 -29.47 -9.30
N THR A 816 -40.19 -29.77 -9.98
CA THR A 816 -39.99 -31.01 -10.73
C THR A 816 -38.89 -31.82 -10.05
N VAL A 817 -39.17 -33.09 -9.74
CA VAL A 817 -38.27 -33.99 -9.03
C VAL A 817 -37.92 -35.19 -9.90
N GLY A 818 -36.64 -35.47 -10.07
CA GLY A 818 -36.12 -36.62 -10.78
C GLY A 818 -36.05 -37.87 -9.91
N ASN A 819 -35.46 -38.93 -10.46
CA ASN A 819 -35.42 -40.24 -9.80
C ASN A 819 -34.67 -40.21 -8.46
N LYS A 820 -35.26 -40.79 -7.40
CA LYS A 820 -34.71 -40.81 -6.03
C LYS A 820 -34.44 -39.43 -5.41
N GLY A 821 -34.87 -38.35 -6.05
CA GLY A 821 -34.70 -36.99 -5.53
C GLY A 821 -35.80 -36.60 -4.53
N VAL A 822 -35.57 -35.52 -3.79
CA VAL A 822 -36.57 -34.84 -2.97
C VAL A 822 -36.71 -33.40 -3.47
N GLY A 823 -37.93 -32.97 -3.77
CA GLY A 823 -38.19 -31.60 -4.22
C GLY A 823 -37.96 -30.59 -3.09
N LEU A 824 -38.84 -30.64 -2.10
CA LEU A 824 -38.84 -29.75 -0.94
C LEU A 824 -38.84 -30.58 0.36
N LEU A 825 -37.87 -30.33 1.23
CA LEU A 825 -37.71 -31.02 2.51
C LEU A 825 -37.73 -30.01 3.66
N ILE A 826 -38.56 -30.27 4.67
CA ILE A 826 -38.58 -29.52 5.93
C ILE A 826 -38.39 -30.46 7.13
N LYS A 827 -37.71 -29.95 8.17
CA LYS A 827 -37.68 -30.54 9.51
C LYS A 827 -37.90 -29.47 10.57
N GLY A 828 -38.60 -29.83 11.63
CA GLY A 828 -38.79 -28.99 12.81
C GLY A 828 -40.22 -29.00 13.31
N THR A 829 -40.39 -29.22 14.61
CA THR A 829 -41.72 -29.34 15.22
C THR A 829 -42.48 -28.02 15.11
N GLY A 830 -43.70 -28.09 14.56
CA GLY A 830 -44.57 -26.93 14.36
C GLY A 830 -44.16 -25.99 13.23
N LYS A 831 -43.12 -26.32 12.47
CA LYS A 831 -42.72 -25.57 11.25
C LYS A 831 -43.50 -26.05 10.05
N THR A 832 -43.70 -25.17 9.07
CA THR A 832 -44.59 -25.44 7.95
C THR A 832 -43.88 -25.27 6.61
N LEU A 833 -44.05 -26.27 5.74
CA LEU A 833 -43.78 -26.18 4.32
C LEU A 833 -45.07 -25.77 3.62
N SER A 834 -45.17 -24.53 3.15
CA SER A 834 -46.30 -24.05 2.34
C SER A 834 -45.88 -23.92 0.88
N SER A 835 -46.59 -24.58 -0.02
CA SER A 835 -46.27 -24.59 -1.45
C SER A 835 -47.50 -24.35 -2.30
N THR A 836 -47.42 -23.42 -3.25
CA THR A 836 -48.54 -23.08 -4.16
C THR A 836 -48.27 -23.51 -5.61
N GLY A 837 -47.03 -23.86 -5.94
CA GLY A 837 -46.66 -24.33 -7.28
C GLY A 837 -47.12 -25.76 -7.54
N ALA A 838 -47.25 -26.10 -8.82
CA ALA A 838 -47.46 -27.48 -9.25
C ALA A 838 -46.23 -28.34 -8.91
N ILE A 839 -46.46 -29.53 -8.38
CA ILE A 839 -45.43 -30.51 -8.01
C ILE A 839 -45.49 -31.67 -9.00
N THR A 840 -44.39 -31.95 -9.67
CA THR A 840 -44.21 -33.12 -10.54
C THR A 840 -43.11 -34.00 -9.97
N VAL A 841 -43.48 -35.21 -9.57
CA VAL A 841 -42.59 -36.18 -8.95
C VAL A 841 -42.27 -37.27 -9.95
N GLY A 842 -40.99 -37.51 -10.18
CA GLY A 842 -40.50 -38.55 -11.09
C GLY A 842 -40.69 -39.96 -10.53
N SER A 843 -39.96 -40.92 -11.08
CA SER A 843 -40.05 -42.34 -10.70
C SER A 843 -39.02 -42.75 -9.63
N ASN A 844 -39.07 -44.00 -9.20
CA ASN A 844 -38.04 -44.69 -8.41
C ASN A 844 -37.74 -44.03 -7.04
N ASN A 845 -38.70 -44.05 -6.11
CA ASN A 845 -38.53 -43.56 -4.73
C ASN A 845 -38.22 -42.05 -4.60
N SER A 846 -38.64 -41.27 -5.59
CA SER A 846 -38.66 -39.81 -5.54
C SER A 846 -39.75 -39.30 -4.59
N VAL A 847 -39.52 -38.14 -3.96
CA VAL A 847 -40.49 -37.49 -3.07
C VAL A 847 -40.69 -36.04 -3.49
N GLY A 848 -41.93 -35.62 -3.72
CA GLY A 848 -42.24 -34.22 -4.01
C GLY A 848 -41.98 -33.32 -2.80
N LEU A 849 -42.79 -33.55 -1.76
CA LEU A 849 -42.75 -32.81 -0.50
C LEU A 849 -42.46 -33.77 0.66
N TYR A 850 -41.49 -33.42 1.50
CA TYR A 850 -41.09 -34.21 2.67
C TYR A 850 -41.15 -33.36 3.94
N ALA A 851 -41.89 -33.83 4.94
CA ALA A 851 -41.89 -33.28 6.30
C ALA A 851 -41.38 -34.31 7.32
N GLY A 852 -40.26 -33.96 7.97
CA GLY A 852 -39.70 -34.71 9.10
C GLY A 852 -39.88 -33.97 10.42
N GLU A 853 -39.66 -34.70 11.52
CA GLU A 853 -39.58 -34.14 12.88
C GLU A 853 -40.82 -33.30 13.29
N ASN A 854 -42.02 -33.79 12.95
CA ASN A 854 -43.30 -33.16 13.27
C ASN A 854 -43.56 -31.81 12.56
N ALA A 855 -42.95 -31.59 11.39
CA ALA A 855 -43.27 -30.45 10.53
C ALA A 855 -44.60 -30.65 9.79
N ASN A 856 -45.26 -29.54 9.45
CA ASN A 856 -46.52 -29.49 8.72
C ASN A 856 -46.27 -29.30 7.21
N ILE A 857 -47.19 -29.78 6.39
CA ILE A 857 -47.26 -29.52 4.95
C ILE A 857 -48.58 -28.85 4.61
N ASP A 858 -48.51 -27.78 3.82
CA ASP A 858 -49.64 -27.08 3.22
C ASP A 858 -49.40 -26.92 1.70
N GLN A 859 -50.07 -27.74 0.88
CA GLN A 859 -49.86 -27.79 -0.57
C GLN A 859 -51.12 -27.32 -1.32
N ASN A 860 -51.03 -26.19 -2.00
CA ASN A 860 -52.15 -25.57 -2.72
C ASN A 860 -52.13 -25.78 -4.24
N GLY A 861 -50.98 -26.17 -4.82
CA GLY A 861 -50.86 -26.50 -6.24
C GLY A 861 -51.21 -27.96 -6.54
N THR A 862 -51.30 -28.30 -7.83
CA THR A 862 -51.51 -29.70 -8.26
C THR A 862 -50.31 -30.58 -7.91
N VAL A 863 -50.56 -31.87 -7.65
CA VAL A 863 -49.51 -32.87 -7.41
C VAL A 863 -49.63 -33.98 -8.45
N THR A 864 -48.57 -34.21 -9.23
CA THR A 864 -48.50 -35.28 -10.22
C THR A 864 -47.33 -36.19 -9.86
N VAL A 865 -47.61 -37.45 -9.59
CA VAL A 865 -46.63 -38.48 -9.26
C VAL A 865 -46.54 -39.44 -10.43
N ALA A 866 -45.35 -39.60 -11.00
CA ALA A 866 -45.10 -40.55 -12.07
C ALA A 866 -45.14 -42.00 -11.57
N ASP A 867 -45.03 -42.95 -12.49
CA ASP A 867 -45.02 -44.37 -12.19
C ASP A 867 -43.78 -44.80 -11.38
N ASN A 868 -43.84 -45.99 -10.80
CA ASN A 868 -42.74 -46.73 -10.15
C ASN A 868 -42.29 -46.15 -8.80
N ASN A 869 -43.13 -46.25 -7.75
CA ASN A 869 -42.77 -45.95 -6.36
C ASN A 869 -42.43 -44.48 -6.06
N GLY A 870 -43.00 -43.51 -6.78
CA GLY A 870 -42.92 -42.10 -6.40
C GLY A 870 -43.87 -41.77 -5.24
N ILE A 871 -43.54 -40.75 -4.44
CA ILE A 871 -44.44 -40.21 -3.40
C ILE A 871 -44.66 -38.72 -3.60
N GLY A 872 -45.92 -38.31 -3.76
CA GLY A 872 -46.27 -36.89 -3.88
C GLY A 872 -45.94 -36.11 -2.62
N VAL A 873 -46.55 -36.52 -1.51
CA VAL A 873 -46.41 -35.91 -0.19
C VAL A 873 -46.04 -36.98 0.83
N TYR A 874 -44.92 -36.81 1.53
CA TYR A 874 -44.47 -37.67 2.62
C TYR A 874 -44.40 -36.88 3.93
N SER A 875 -45.08 -37.36 4.97
CA SER A 875 -45.02 -36.75 6.30
C SER A 875 -44.86 -37.78 7.41
N LYS A 876 -44.02 -37.45 8.40
CA LYS A 876 -43.77 -38.28 9.59
C LYS A 876 -43.99 -37.51 10.90
N GLY A 877 -44.58 -38.18 11.88
CA GLY A 877 -44.75 -37.68 13.25
C GLY A 877 -46.10 -36.99 13.48
N THR A 878 -46.12 -35.98 14.35
CA THR A 878 -47.35 -35.29 14.78
C THR A 878 -47.71 -34.07 13.91
N GLY A 879 -46.91 -33.75 12.91
CA GLY A 879 -47.19 -32.65 11.98
C GLY A 879 -48.35 -32.96 11.03
N GLY A 880 -49.12 -31.95 10.67
CA GLY A 880 -50.29 -32.07 9.81
C GLY A 880 -49.97 -32.03 8.31
N VAL A 881 -50.91 -32.52 7.49
CA VAL A 881 -50.85 -32.42 6.02
C VAL A 881 -52.16 -31.84 5.50
N THR A 882 -52.06 -30.73 4.78
CA THR A 882 -53.17 -30.11 4.05
C THR A 882 -52.84 -30.08 2.57
N THR A 883 -53.76 -30.51 1.72
CA THR A 883 -53.65 -30.37 0.26
C THR A 883 -54.92 -29.74 -0.31
N SER A 884 -54.80 -28.84 -1.28
CA SER A 884 -55.96 -28.16 -1.91
C SER A 884 -55.86 -28.04 -3.44
N GLY A 885 -55.05 -28.89 -4.08
CA GLY A 885 -55.01 -29.04 -5.54
C GLY A 885 -55.34 -30.46 -6.00
N ASN A 886 -55.60 -30.63 -7.31
CA ASN A 886 -55.79 -31.96 -7.92
C ASN A 886 -54.54 -32.84 -7.72
N ILE A 887 -54.76 -34.14 -7.53
CA ILE A 887 -53.69 -35.12 -7.32
C ILE A 887 -53.78 -36.21 -8.39
N THR A 888 -52.68 -36.47 -9.09
CA THR A 888 -52.54 -37.59 -10.03
C THR A 888 -51.44 -38.50 -9.53
N VAL A 889 -51.76 -39.78 -9.35
CA VAL A 889 -50.86 -40.81 -8.84
C VAL A 889 -50.68 -41.85 -9.93
N GLY A 890 -49.45 -42.00 -10.42
CA GLY A 890 -49.08 -42.99 -11.41
C GLY A 890 -49.04 -44.41 -10.83
N LYS A 891 -48.67 -45.35 -11.70
CA LYS A 891 -48.62 -46.77 -11.37
C LYS A 891 -47.62 -47.08 -10.26
N ASP A 892 -48.01 -47.95 -9.32
CA ASP A 892 -47.17 -48.38 -8.19
C ASP A 892 -46.68 -47.20 -7.30
N SER A 893 -47.37 -46.06 -7.30
CA SER A 893 -46.96 -44.83 -6.59
C SER A 893 -47.96 -44.42 -5.50
N ILE A 894 -47.57 -43.46 -4.66
CA ILE A 894 -48.40 -42.95 -3.57
C ILE A 894 -48.64 -41.45 -3.72
N GLY A 895 -49.89 -41.00 -3.65
CA GLY A 895 -50.22 -39.58 -3.63
C GLY A 895 -49.78 -38.92 -2.33
N VAL A 896 -50.38 -39.36 -1.21
CA VAL A 896 -50.08 -38.86 0.13
C VAL A 896 -49.75 -40.01 1.07
N TYR A 897 -48.56 -39.97 1.66
CA TYR A 897 -48.09 -40.91 2.67
C TYR A 897 -47.93 -40.22 4.03
N LYS A 898 -48.58 -40.77 5.06
CA LYS A 898 -48.49 -40.29 6.44
C LYS A 898 -48.20 -41.42 7.43
N ASP A 899 -47.17 -41.22 8.25
CA ASP A 899 -46.83 -42.09 9.38
C ASP A 899 -46.77 -41.28 10.68
N GLY A 900 -47.71 -41.45 11.60
CA GLY A 900 -47.81 -40.73 12.88
C GLY A 900 -49.23 -40.26 13.18
N THR A 901 -49.41 -39.22 14.00
CA THR A 901 -50.74 -38.83 14.54
C THR A 901 -51.26 -37.44 14.16
N GLY A 902 -50.48 -36.62 13.44
CA GLY A 902 -50.91 -35.29 12.99
C GLY A 902 -52.09 -35.33 12.02
N SER A 903 -52.92 -34.28 11.97
CA SER A 903 -54.16 -34.25 11.16
C SER A 903 -53.90 -34.28 9.64
N MET A 904 -54.81 -34.90 8.89
CA MET A 904 -54.83 -34.83 7.41
C MET A 904 -56.12 -34.21 6.89
N THR A 905 -56.00 -33.17 6.07
CA THR A 905 -57.09 -32.55 5.30
C THR A 905 -56.74 -32.57 3.82
N ILE A 906 -57.32 -33.48 3.05
CA ILE A 906 -56.93 -33.76 1.67
C ILE A 906 -58.04 -33.31 0.71
N GLY A 907 -57.79 -32.23 0.00
CA GLY A 907 -58.66 -31.71 -1.04
C GLY A 907 -59.83 -30.86 -0.56
N SER A 908 -60.63 -30.44 -1.54
CA SER A 908 -61.93 -29.77 -1.38
C SER A 908 -62.93 -30.36 -2.37
N ALA A 909 -64.23 -30.14 -2.16
CA ALA A 909 -65.33 -30.78 -2.90
C ALA A 909 -65.33 -30.64 -4.45
N SER A 910 -64.48 -29.80 -5.05
CA SER A 910 -64.35 -29.63 -6.51
C SER A 910 -63.05 -30.21 -7.08
N GLN A 911 -62.28 -30.94 -6.29
CA GLN A 911 -60.95 -31.43 -6.66
C GLN A 911 -60.96 -32.93 -6.91
N ALA A 912 -60.15 -33.36 -7.88
CA ALA A 912 -60.09 -34.74 -8.33
C ALA A 912 -58.75 -35.39 -7.98
N MET A 913 -58.82 -36.67 -7.59
CA MET A 913 -57.69 -37.56 -7.41
C MET A 913 -57.77 -38.71 -8.41
N THR A 914 -56.80 -38.82 -9.32
CA THR A 914 -56.67 -39.99 -10.20
C THR A 914 -55.56 -40.89 -9.67
N VAL A 915 -55.85 -42.18 -9.50
CA VAL A 915 -54.88 -43.17 -9.01
C VAL A 915 -54.79 -44.27 -10.04
N ASP A 916 -53.63 -44.45 -10.65
CA ASP A 916 -53.41 -45.46 -11.68
C ASP A 916 -53.12 -46.85 -11.08
N GLU A 917 -52.80 -47.84 -11.93
CA GLU A 917 -52.63 -49.25 -11.57
C GLU A 917 -51.77 -49.44 -10.30
N LYS A 918 -52.26 -50.21 -9.32
CA LYS A 918 -51.56 -50.54 -8.05
C LYS A 918 -51.17 -49.35 -7.17
N GLY A 919 -51.57 -48.13 -7.53
CA GLY A 919 -51.28 -46.93 -6.76
C GLY A 919 -52.11 -46.83 -5.48
N TYR A 920 -51.62 -46.01 -4.55
CA TYR A 920 -52.37 -45.58 -3.37
C TYR A 920 -52.62 -44.08 -3.44
N GLY A 921 -53.89 -43.66 -3.39
CA GLY A 921 -54.23 -42.24 -3.30
C GLY A 921 -53.72 -41.66 -1.99
N ILE A 922 -54.23 -42.20 -0.88
CA ILE A 922 -53.87 -41.83 0.48
C ILE A 922 -53.45 -43.09 1.26
N TYR A 923 -52.29 -43.03 1.90
CA TYR A 923 -51.77 -44.07 2.79
C TYR A 923 -51.47 -43.48 4.17
N SER A 924 -52.24 -43.86 5.18
CA SER A 924 -52.13 -43.34 6.56
C SER A 924 -51.88 -44.44 7.59
N LYS A 925 -50.95 -44.20 8.52
CA LYS A 925 -50.71 -45.02 9.71
C LYS A 925 -50.80 -44.16 10.96
N GLY A 926 -51.87 -44.36 11.75
CA GLY A 926 -52.09 -43.70 13.05
C GLY A 926 -52.68 -42.28 12.99
N THR A 927 -53.00 -41.75 11.80
CA THR A 927 -53.51 -40.39 11.60
C THR A 927 -54.95 -40.42 11.07
N ASN A 928 -55.82 -39.59 11.66
CA ASN A 928 -57.16 -39.31 11.13
C ASN A 928 -57.09 -38.61 9.76
N VAL A 929 -57.77 -39.19 8.76
CA VAL A 929 -57.88 -38.70 7.39
C VAL A 929 -59.22 -38.01 7.20
N ASN A 930 -59.22 -36.71 6.88
CA ASN A 930 -60.38 -35.98 6.39
C ASN A 930 -60.14 -35.63 4.91
N SER A 931 -60.86 -36.27 4.00
CA SER A 931 -60.67 -36.12 2.56
C SER A 931 -61.96 -35.69 1.89
N HIS A 932 -61.84 -34.75 0.94
CA HIS A 932 -62.97 -34.20 0.18
C HIS A 932 -62.80 -34.41 -1.33
N MET A 933 -61.92 -35.32 -1.74
CA MET A 933 -61.55 -35.54 -3.15
C MET A 933 -62.56 -36.44 -3.85
N THR A 934 -62.91 -36.10 -5.09
CA THR A 934 -63.50 -37.06 -6.04
C THR A 934 -62.40 -37.97 -6.58
N MET A 935 -62.49 -39.29 -6.37
CA MET A 935 -61.44 -40.24 -6.74
C MET A 935 -61.82 -41.10 -7.95
N THR A 936 -60.89 -41.31 -8.87
CA THR A 936 -61.00 -42.31 -9.93
C THR A 936 -59.82 -43.27 -9.82
N LEU A 937 -60.12 -44.55 -9.61
CA LEU A 937 -59.14 -45.59 -9.33
C LEU A 937 -58.92 -46.49 -10.55
N GLY A 938 -57.65 -46.79 -10.81
CA GLY A 938 -57.19 -47.73 -11.82
C GLY A 938 -57.17 -49.16 -11.28
N LYS A 939 -56.62 -50.07 -12.09
CA LYS A 939 -56.59 -51.50 -11.79
C LYS A 939 -55.77 -51.79 -10.52
N GLU A 940 -56.26 -52.60 -9.59
CA GLU A 940 -55.61 -52.94 -8.30
C GLU A 940 -55.33 -51.72 -7.39
N ALA A 941 -55.82 -50.51 -7.73
CA ALA A 941 -55.53 -49.31 -6.99
C ALA A 941 -56.36 -49.21 -5.70
N VAL A 942 -55.80 -48.52 -4.69
CA VAL A 942 -56.47 -48.22 -3.43
C VAL A 942 -56.66 -46.71 -3.29
N GLY A 943 -57.89 -46.25 -3.13
CA GLY A 943 -58.17 -44.83 -2.92
C GLY A 943 -57.61 -44.33 -1.60
N ILE A 944 -58.09 -44.91 -0.49
CA ILE A 944 -57.63 -44.59 0.87
C ILE A 944 -57.29 -45.87 1.61
N TYR A 945 -56.07 -45.96 2.13
CA TYR A 945 -55.68 -46.94 3.14
C TYR A 945 -55.40 -46.22 4.46
N ALA A 946 -56.03 -46.65 5.56
CA ALA A 946 -55.67 -46.18 6.89
C ALA A 946 -55.60 -47.29 7.94
N LYS A 947 -54.55 -47.27 8.76
CA LYS A 947 -54.34 -48.20 9.87
C LYS A 947 -54.40 -47.50 11.23
N GLY A 948 -55.28 -47.94 12.13
CA GLY A 948 -55.38 -47.43 13.50
C GLY A 948 -55.84 -45.97 13.57
N ALA A 949 -56.78 -45.56 12.72
CA ALA A 949 -57.17 -44.16 12.51
C ALA A 949 -58.68 -44.00 12.22
N SER A 950 -59.16 -42.76 12.09
CA SER A 950 -60.49 -42.49 11.47
C SER A 950 -60.35 -41.98 10.04
N ILE A 951 -61.16 -42.48 9.12
CA ILE A 951 -61.31 -41.99 7.74
C ILE A 951 -62.66 -41.28 7.65
N LYS A 952 -62.65 -40.02 7.22
CA LYS A 952 -63.81 -39.26 6.80
C LYS A 952 -63.60 -38.88 5.34
N GLN A 953 -64.43 -39.41 4.45
CA GLN A 953 -64.36 -39.16 3.01
C GLN A 953 -65.67 -38.53 2.55
N GLU A 954 -65.60 -37.31 2.04
CA GLU A 954 -66.71 -36.50 1.52
C GLU A 954 -66.46 -36.15 0.04
N GLY A 955 -66.67 -37.12 -0.85
CA GLY A 955 -66.44 -36.97 -2.29
C GLY A 955 -66.64 -38.30 -3.01
N ASP A 956 -66.98 -38.21 -4.30
CA ASP A 956 -67.34 -39.37 -5.11
C ASP A 956 -66.14 -40.30 -5.34
N ILE A 957 -66.37 -41.60 -5.47
CA ILE A 957 -65.31 -42.58 -5.76
C ILE A 957 -65.76 -43.52 -6.88
N THR A 958 -64.99 -43.59 -7.96
CA THR A 958 -65.12 -44.66 -8.98
C THR A 958 -64.02 -45.69 -8.75
N VAL A 959 -64.41 -46.90 -8.33
CA VAL A 959 -63.48 -47.99 -8.01
C VAL A 959 -62.99 -48.68 -9.29
N GLY A 960 -61.72 -49.06 -9.30
CA GLY A 960 -61.06 -49.62 -10.46
C GLY A 960 -61.22 -51.13 -10.60
N GLU A 961 -60.51 -51.68 -11.57
CA GLU A 961 -60.57 -53.11 -11.89
C GLU A 961 -59.76 -53.96 -10.92
N THR A 962 -60.27 -55.14 -10.56
CA THR A 962 -59.52 -56.16 -9.81
C THR A 962 -58.74 -57.06 -10.77
N THR A 963 -57.50 -57.41 -10.44
CA THR A 963 -56.84 -58.54 -11.11
C THR A 963 -57.36 -59.84 -10.52
N ILE A 964 -58.05 -60.61 -11.34
CA ILE A 964 -58.64 -61.90 -10.96
C ILE A 964 -57.65 -63.00 -11.33
N GLY A 965 -57.13 -63.71 -10.32
CA GLY A 965 -56.20 -64.82 -10.51
C GLY A 965 -56.88 -66.06 -11.11
N THR A 966 -56.10 -67.09 -11.45
CA THR A 966 -56.67 -68.38 -11.88
C THR A 966 -57.54 -68.97 -10.76
N ASN A 967 -58.80 -69.27 -11.05
CA ASN A 967 -59.83 -69.63 -10.06
C ASN A 967 -60.17 -68.53 -9.04
N GLY A 968 -59.89 -67.26 -9.34
CA GLY A 968 -60.07 -66.13 -8.43
C GLY A 968 -61.50 -65.89 -7.94
N PHE A 969 -62.51 -66.36 -8.69
CA PHE A 969 -63.91 -66.35 -8.25
C PHE A 969 -64.23 -67.41 -7.17
N SER A 970 -63.34 -68.38 -6.97
CA SER A 970 -63.47 -69.47 -5.97
C SER A 970 -62.41 -69.38 -4.87
N ASP A 971 -61.22 -68.85 -5.16
CA ASP A 971 -60.17 -68.57 -4.19
C ASP A 971 -59.86 -67.07 -4.16
N PRO A 972 -60.32 -66.32 -3.14
CA PRO A 972 -60.10 -64.90 -3.08
C PRO A 972 -58.62 -64.50 -2.86
N ASN A 973 -57.77 -65.42 -2.38
CA ASN A 973 -56.38 -65.12 -2.06
C ASN A 973 -55.50 -64.93 -3.30
N VAL A 974 -55.92 -65.36 -4.48
CA VAL A 974 -55.15 -65.17 -5.71
C VAL A 974 -55.50 -63.87 -6.45
N ASN A 975 -56.44 -63.09 -5.92
CA ASN A 975 -56.86 -61.82 -6.50
C ASN A 975 -56.02 -60.65 -5.96
N LYS A 976 -55.99 -59.57 -6.73
CA LYS A 976 -55.47 -58.26 -6.29
C LYS A 976 -56.56 -57.22 -6.49
N ASN A 977 -57.27 -56.92 -5.41
CA ASN A 977 -58.49 -56.12 -5.46
C ASN A 977 -58.18 -54.63 -5.63
N SER A 978 -58.95 -53.93 -6.48
CA SER A 978 -59.06 -52.48 -6.33
C SER A 978 -60.08 -52.17 -5.23
N ILE A 979 -59.72 -51.22 -4.36
CA ILE A 979 -60.49 -50.88 -3.17
C ILE A 979 -60.69 -49.37 -3.08
N GLY A 980 -61.93 -48.90 -2.95
CA GLY A 980 -62.22 -47.48 -2.70
C GLY A 980 -61.59 -47.00 -1.39
N ILE A 981 -62.03 -47.60 -0.27
CA ILE A 981 -61.57 -47.28 1.08
C ILE A 981 -61.22 -48.57 1.82
N PHE A 982 -59.99 -48.66 2.34
CA PHE A 982 -59.52 -49.75 3.17
C PHE A 982 -59.14 -49.26 4.58
N GLY A 983 -59.94 -49.62 5.58
CA GLY A 983 -59.63 -49.41 7.00
C GLY A 983 -59.13 -50.68 7.71
N ASP A 984 -57.92 -50.63 8.28
CA ASP A 984 -57.35 -51.64 9.16
C ASP A 984 -57.35 -51.13 10.61
N ALA A 985 -58.22 -51.66 11.47
CA ALA A 985 -58.50 -51.15 12.81
C ALA A 985 -58.85 -49.65 12.81
N SER A 986 -59.73 -49.25 11.88
CA SER A 986 -60.03 -47.85 11.60
C SER A 986 -61.53 -47.60 11.49
N ASP A 987 -61.99 -46.47 12.03
CA ASP A 987 -63.37 -45.98 11.81
C ASP A 987 -63.48 -45.33 10.41
N ILE A 988 -64.56 -45.57 9.70
CA ILE A 988 -64.80 -45.08 8.34
C ILE A 988 -66.15 -44.37 8.30
N SER A 989 -66.17 -43.13 7.80
CA SER A 989 -67.36 -42.34 7.49
C SER A 989 -67.29 -41.92 6.03
N TYR A 990 -68.28 -42.30 5.23
CA TYR A 990 -68.36 -41.95 3.82
C TYR A 990 -69.60 -41.10 3.51
N HIS A 991 -69.40 -40.06 2.70
CA HIS A 991 -70.43 -39.20 2.09
C HIS A 991 -70.08 -38.94 0.62
N GLY A 992 -71.01 -39.22 -0.30
CA GLY A 992 -70.80 -39.04 -1.74
C GLY A 992 -71.39 -40.18 -2.58
N HIS A 993 -71.12 -40.18 -3.87
CA HIS A 993 -71.51 -41.21 -4.83
C HIS A 993 -70.35 -42.16 -5.12
N MET A 994 -70.48 -43.43 -4.75
CA MET A 994 -69.48 -44.46 -5.04
C MET A 994 -69.98 -45.39 -6.14
N THR A 995 -69.22 -45.51 -7.23
CA THR A 995 -69.46 -46.49 -8.28
C THR A 995 -68.49 -47.67 -8.11
N VAL A 996 -69.04 -48.87 -7.93
CA VAL A 996 -68.29 -50.12 -7.78
C VAL A 996 -68.81 -51.12 -8.80
N ASP A 997 -68.22 -51.11 -10.00
CA ASP A 997 -68.79 -51.80 -11.17
C ASP A 997 -67.88 -52.80 -11.88
N LYS A 998 -66.72 -53.07 -11.27
CA LYS A 998 -65.77 -54.04 -11.76
C LYS A 998 -65.87 -55.34 -10.96
N PRO A 999 -65.76 -56.52 -11.60
CA PRO A 999 -65.94 -57.78 -10.88
C PRO A 999 -64.92 -57.93 -9.74
N LEU A 1000 -65.39 -58.37 -8.57
CA LEU A 1000 -64.59 -58.52 -7.34
C LEU A 1000 -63.89 -57.23 -6.87
N SER A 1001 -64.23 -56.04 -7.39
CA SER A 1001 -63.79 -54.78 -6.79
C SER A 1001 -64.56 -54.50 -5.50
N VAL A 1002 -63.99 -53.71 -4.60
CA VAL A 1002 -64.58 -53.44 -3.28
C VAL A 1002 -64.70 -51.92 -3.07
N GLY A 1003 -65.90 -51.46 -2.71
CA GLY A 1003 -66.12 -50.06 -2.33
C GLY A 1003 -65.41 -49.71 -1.03
N ILE A 1004 -65.88 -50.30 0.07
CA ILE A 1004 -65.33 -50.11 1.42
C ILE A 1004 -64.97 -51.47 2.01
N TYR A 1005 -63.72 -51.63 2.42
CA TYR A 1005 -63.23 -52.80 3.14
C TYR A 1005 -62.77 -52.41 4.55
N GLY A 1006 -63.35 -53.02 5.58
CA GLY A 1006 -62.92 -52.84 6.98
C GLY A 1006 -62.43 -54.14 7.60
N MET A 1007 -61.39 -54.11 8.42
CA MET A 1007 -60.93 -55.27 9.19
C MET A 1007 -60.27 -54.87 10.51
N ASN A 1008 -60.07 -55.84 11.41
CA ASN A 1008 -59.33 -55.73 12.67
C ASN A 1008 -59.83 -54.68 13.69
N GLY A 1009 -61.00 -54.09 13.48
CA GLY A 1009 -61.58 -53.09 14.38
C GLY A 1009 -62.31 -51.98 13.63
N GLY A 1010 -62.86 -51.02 14.37
CA GLY A 1010 -63.52 -49.82 13.84
C GLY A 1010 -64.97 -50.04 13.38
N ASN A 1011 -65.63 -48.94 13.03
CA ASN A 1011 -66.99 -48.88 12.53
C ASN A 1011 -67.01 -48.36 11.09
N ILE A 1012 -67.98 -48.80 10.29
CA ILE A 1012 -68.24 -48.25 8.95
C ILE A 1012 -69.57 -47.51 8.99
N VAL A 1013 -69.60 -46.24 8.60
CA VAL A 1013 -70.79 -45.41 8.55
C VAL A 1013 -70.96 -44.86 7.13
N LEU A 1014 -72.07 -45.25 6.50
CA LEU A 1014 -72.55 -44.63 5.27
C LEU A 1014 -73.54 -43.54 5.66
N THR A 1015 -73.13 -42.29 5.54
CA THR A 1015 -73.88 -41.15 6.06
C THR A 1015 -75.08 -40.78 5.19
N SER A 1016 -76.08 -40.09 5.75
CA SER A 1016 -77.25 -39.61 5.02
C SER A 1016 -76.87 -38.85 3.74
N GLY A 1017 -77.54 -39.15 2.62
CA GLY A 1017 -77.25 -38.57 1.30
C GLY A 1017 -76.19 -39.32 0.48
N SER A 1018 -75.47 -40.28 1.07
CA SER A 1018 -74.52 -41.11 0.31
C SER A 1018 -75.24 -42.09 -0.61
N THR A 1019 -74.63 -42.39 -1.76
CA THR A 1019 -75.11 -43.41 -2.71
C THR A 1019 -73.98 -44.38 -3.05
N LEU A 1020 -74.25 -45.68 -2.98
CA LEU A 1020 -73.36 -46.74 -3.45
C LEU A 1020 -74.00 -47.49 -4.61
N ASP A 1021 -73.43 -47.39 -5.81
CA ASP A 1021 -73.86 -48.14 -6.99
C ASP A 1021 -72.95 -49.35 -7.20
N VAL A 1022 -73.46 -50.53 -6.86
CA VAL A 1022 -72.72 -51.79 -6.87
C VAL A 1022 -73.26 -52.70 -7.97
N LYS A 1023 -72.42 -53.04 -8.95
CA LYS A 1023 -72.82 -53.92 -10.06
C LYS A 1023 -71.72 -54.89 -10.48
N ASN A 1024 -72.08 -55.80 -11.40
CA ASN A 1024 -71.13 -56.69 -12.08
C ASN A 1024 -70.30 -57.59 -11.14
N GLY A 1025 -70.89 -58.09 -10.05
CA GLY A 1025 -70.21 -58.99 -9.12
C GLY A 1025 -69.19 -58.32 -8.22
N ALA A 1026 -69.34 -57.00 -7.99
CA ALA A 1026 -68.56 -56.24 -7.04
C ALA A 1026 -69.14 -56.29 -5.61
N TYR A 1027 -68.38 -55.77 -4.65
CA TYR A 1027 -68.78 -55.64 -3.25
C TYR A 1027 -68.86 -54.15 -2.86
N GLY A 1028 -70.02 -53.69 -2.41
CA GLY A 1028 -70.18 -52.32 -1.90
C GLY A 1028 -69.40 -52.13 -0.59
N ILE A 1029 -69.86 -52.79 0.47
CA ILE A 1029 -69.19 -52.81 1.78
C ILE A 1029 -68.82 -54.26 2.12
N MET A 1030 -67.57 -54.51 2.49
CA MET A 1030 -67.08 -55.82 2.91
C MET A 1030 -66.38 -55.72 4.27
N THR A 1031 -66.64 -56.64 5.19
CA THR A 1031 -65.94 -56.69 6.48
C THR A 1031 -65.10 -57.95 6.66
N GLY A 1032 -63.85 -57.80 7.08
CA GLY A 1032 -63.02 -58.87 7.60
C GLY A 1032 -63.37 -59.21 9.05
N LYS A 1033 -62.45 -59.85 9.77
CA LYS A 1033 -62.61 -60.18 11.20
C LYS A 1033 -62.46 -58.94 12.09
N GLY A 1034 -63.30 -58.80 13.10
CA GLY A 1034 -63.13 -57.84 14.20
C GLY A 1034 -63.73 -56.44 13.99
N VAL A 1035 -64.44 -56.19 12.88
CA VAL A 1035 -65.17 -54.94 12.67
C VAL A 1035 -66.33 -54.83 13.67
N ALA A 1036 -66.53 -53.66 14.28
CA ALA A 1036 -67.52 -53.46 15.34
C ALA A 1036 -68.95 -53.35 14.77
N GLY A 1037 -69.14 -52.58 13.70
CA GLY A 1037 -70.44 -52.43 13.07
C GLY A 1037 -70.42 -51.69 11.75
N ILE A 1038 -71.51 -51.83 11.00
CA ILE A 1038 -71.81 -51.08 9.79
C ILE A 1038 -73.11 -50.33 10.04
N THR A 1039 -73.14 -49.02 9.85
CA THR A 1039 -74.36 -48.21 9.94
C THR A 1039 -74.65 -47.60 8.57
N VAL A 1040 -75.83 -47.88 8.04
CA VAL A 1040 -76.39 -47.19 6.87
C VAL A 1040 -77.43 -46.22 7.39
N GLU A 1041 -77.13 -44.92 7.38
CA GLU A 1041 -78.00 -43.90 7.94
C GLU A 1041 -79.27 -43.68 7.12
N ASN A 1042 -80.31 -43.12 7.76
CA ASN A 1042 -81.54 -42.72 7.07
C ASN A 1042 -81.22 -41.68 5.98
N GLY A 1043 -81.66 -41.95 4.74
CA GLY A 1043 -81.34 -41.15 3.55
C GLY A 1043 -80.05 -41.57 2.81
N ALA A 1044 -79.31 -42.58 3.28
CA ALA A 1044 -78.27 -43.23 2.48
C ALA A 1044 -78.89 -44.31 1.57
N THR A 1045 -78.34 -44.46 0.36
CA THR A 1045 -78.83 -45.41 -0.66
C THR A 1045 -77.74 -46.40 -1.08
N ILE A 1046 -78.06 -47.68 -1.18
CA ILE A 1046 -77.21 -48.71 -1.79
C ILE A 1046 -77.99 -49.38 -2.93
N ASN A 1047 -77.58 -49.17 -4.16
CA ASN A 1047 -78.11 -49.82 -5.35
C ASN A 1047 -77.24 -51.02 -5.69
N VAL A 1048 -77.85 -52.21 -5.79
CA VAL A 1048 -77.13 -53.46 -6.05
C VAL A 1048 -77.76 -54.19 -7.23
N ASP A 1049 -76.98 -54.39 -8.28
CA ASP A 1049 -77.46 -54.92 -9.54
C ASP A 1049 -76.59 -56.04 -10.13
N GLY A 1050 -77.22 -57.09 -10.62
CA GLY A 1050 -76.58 -58.03 -11.53
C GLY A 1050 -75.61 -59.03 -10.89
N LYS A 1051 -74.91 -59.74 -11.79
CA LYS A 1051 -73.86 -60.72 -11.50
C LYS A 1051 -72.57 -60.38 -12.24
N ALA A 1052 -71.45 -60.98 -11.84
CA ALA A 1052 -70.19 -60.87 -12.56
C ALA A 1052 -70.33 -61.38 -13.99
N THR A 1053 -69.88 -60.58 -14.95
CA THR A 1053 -69.89 -60.92 -16.38
C THR A 1053 -68.51 -61.34 -16.91
N ALA A 1054 -67.47 -61.32 -16.07
CA ALA A 1054 -66.11 -61.70 -16.45
C ALA A 1054 -65.93 -63.21 -16.63
N THR A 1055 -64.97 -63.59 -17.49
CA THR A 1055 -64.62 -64.98 -17.78
C THR A 1055 -64.26 -65.76 -16.50
N GLY A 1056 -64.87 -66.93 -16.32
CA GLY A 1056 -64.69 -67.76 -15.13
C GLY A 1056 -65.67 -67.45 -13.99
N ALA A 1057 -66.51 -66.42 -14.13
CA ALA A 1057 -67.63 -66.19 -13.22
C ALA A 1057 -68.70 -67.29 -13.39
N THR A 1058 -69.33 -67.66 -12.28
CA THR A 1058 -70.46 -68.58 -12.21
C THR A 1058 -71.71 -67.85 -11.75
N GLU A 1059 -72.86 -68.52 -11.78
CA GLU A 1059 -74.12 -68.00 -11.24
C GLU A 1059 -74.05 -67.55 -9.77
N LYS A 1060 -73.03 -67.98 -9.01
CA LYS A 1060 -72.80 -67.65 -7.61
C LYS A 1060 -72.05 -66.33 -7.39
N ASN A 1061 -71.46 -65.76 -8.44
CA ASN A 1061 -70.64 -64.54 -8.36
C ASN A 1061 -71.52 -63.30 -8.56
N VAL A 1062 -72.44 -63.07 -7.63
CA VAL A 1062 -73.41 -61.97 -7.65
C VAL A 1062 -72.80 -60.67 -7.08
N SER A 1063 -73.40 -59.53 -7.40
CA SER A 1063 -73.04 -58.26 -6.73
C SER A 1063 -73.56 -58.26 -5.29
N PHE A 1064 -72.77 -57.72 -4.35
CA PHE A 1064 -73.12 -57.62 -2.94
C PHE A 1064 -73.16 -56.17 -2.47
N GLY A 1065 -74.31 -55.68 -1.99
CA GLY A 1065 -74.39 -54.35 -1.37
C GLY A 1065 -73.53 -54.30 -0.10
N ILE A 1066 -73.81 -55.21 0.82
CA ILE A 1066 -73.04 -55.41 2.06
C ILE A 1066 -72.72 -56.90 2.20
N ALA A 1067 -71.44 -57.25 2.34
CA ALA A 1067 -70.95 -58.58 2.67
C ALA A 1067 -70.21 -58.54 4.01
N ALA A 1068 -70.94 -58.79 5.10
CA ALA A 1068 -70.39 -58.70 6.45
C ALA A 1068 -70.05 -60.07 7.03
N TYR A 1069 -68.80 -60.23 7.47
CA TYR A 1069 -68.31 -61.43 8.17
C TYR A 1069 -68.07 -61.18 9.67
N SER A 1070 -68.04 -59.92 10.08
CA SER A 1070 -68.13 -59.48 11.47
C SER A 1070 -68.78 -58.10 11.58
N GLY A 1071 -69.24 -57.76 12.79
CA GLY A 1071 -69.89 -56.49 13.12
C GLY A 1071 -71.41 -56.51 12.97
N THR A 1072 -72.09 -55.66 13.74
CA THR A 1072 -73.54 -55.48 13.62
C THR A 1072 -73.85 -54.50 12.48
N ILE A 1073 -74.64 -54.95 11.51
CA ILE A 1073 -75.20 -54.10 10.45
C ILE A 1073 -76.47 -53.45 10.99
N LYS A 1074 -76.49 -52.13 11.09
CA LYS A 1074 -77.66 -51.30 11.36
C LYS A 1074 -78.09 -50.60 10.08
N ASN A 1075 -79.17 -51.06 9.47
CA ASN A 1075 -79.73 -50.41 8.29
C ASN A 1075 -80.89 -49.49 8.68
N GLU A 1076 -80.73 -48.18 8.46
CA GLU A 1076 -81.78 -47.16 8.59
C GLU A 1076 -82.08 -46.46 7.25
N GLY A 1077 -81.32 -46.77 6.19
CA GLY A 1077 -81.48 -46.22 4.83
C GLY A 1077 -82.10 -47.22 3.83
N ASP A 1078 -81.93 -46.94 2.54
CA ASP A 1078 -82.57 -47.69 1.45
C ASP A 1078 -81.57 -48.57 0.69
N ILE A 1079 -81.88 -49.86 0.55
CA ILE A 1079 -81.08 -50.80 -0.25
C ILE A 1079 -81.95 -51.34 -1.39
N TYR A 1080 -81.59 -51.07 -2.64
CA TYR A 1080 -82.28 -51.54 -3.83
C TYR A 1080 -81.54 -52.73 -4.44
N VAL A 1081 -82.25 -53.83 -4.70
CA VAL A 1081 -81.66 -55.09 -5.18
C VAL A 1081 -82.38 -55.55 -6.44
N THR A 1082 -81.66 -55.64 -7.56
CA THR A 1082 -82.20 -56.07 -8.86
C THR A 1082 -81.33 -57.11 -9.55
N ASN A 1083 -81.89 -57.83 -10.53
CA ASN A 1083 -81.15 -58.70 -11.44
C ASN A 1083 -80.23 -59.71 -10.73
N GLU A 1084 -80.77 -60.44 -9.75
CA GLU A 1084 -80.10 -61.54 -9.03
C GLU A 1084 -78.92 -61.15 -8.12
N ALA A 1085 -78.77 -59.85 -7.83
CA ALA A 1085 -77.83 -59.37 -6.82
C ALA A 1085 -78.23 -59.75 -5.38
N THR A 1086 -77.30 -59.58 -4.45
CA THR A 1086 -77.51 -59.72 -3.00
C THR A 1086 -77.39 -58.38 -2.29
N GLY A 1087 -78.47 -57.90 -1.67
CA GLY A 1087 -78.44 -56.65 -0.89
C GLY A 1087 -77.51 -56.75 0.31
N ILE A 1088 -77.79 -57.69 1.22
CA ILE A 1088 -77.01 -57.93 2.44
C ILE A 1088 -76.70 -59.43 2.57
N TYR A 1089 -75.41 -59.74 2.73
CA TYR A 1089 -74.90 -61.05 3.10
C TYR A 1089 -74.31 -60.98 4.52
N VAL A 1090 -74.75 -61.90 5.38
CA VAL A 1090 -74.35 -62.00 6.78
C VAL A 1090 -73.73 -63.36 7.03
N ALA A 1091 -72.49 -63.37 7.51
CA ALA A 1091 -71.76 -64.57 7.89
C ALA A 1091 -70.88 -64.34 9.12
N GLY A 1092 -70.20 -65.40 9.58
CA GLY A 1092 -69.29 -65.33 10.72
C GLY A 1092 -69.98 -64.85 12.00
N THR A 1093 -69.50 -63.75 12.57
CA THR A 1093 -70.07 -63.13 13.78
C THR A 1093 -70.92 -61.90 13.48
N ALA A 1094 -71.23 -61.63 12.20
CA ALA A 1094 -72.06 -60.48 11.84
C ALA A 1094 -73.53 -60.72 12.19
N THR A 1095 -74.25 -59.63 12.49
CA THR A 1095 -75.69 -59.66 12.77
C THR A 1095 -76.37 -58.52 12.01
N LEU A 1096 -77.62 -58.70 11.58
CA LEU A 1096 -78.40 -57.65 10.92
C LEU A 1096 -79.52 -57.12 11.83
N TYR A 1097 -79.57 -55.80 11.97
CA TYR A 1097 -80.69 -55.04 12.49
C TYR A 1097 -81.17 -54.08 11.40
N ASN A 1098 -82.36 -54.35 10.85
CA ASN A 1098 -83.05 -53.41 9.97
C ASN A 1098 -83.96 -52.54 10.85
N GLY A 1099 -83.59 -51.27 11.00
CA GLY A 1099 -84.29 -50.33 11.86
C GLY A 1099 -85.61 -49.83 11.28
N THR A 1100 -86.26 -48.91 11.98
CA THR A 1100 -87.62 -48.48 11.67
C THR A 1100 -87.74 -47.68 10.37
N THR A 1101 -86.67 -47.02 9.94
CA THR A 1101 -86.65 -46.29 8.65
C THR A 1101 -85.95 -47.07 7.54
N GLY A 1102 -85.17 -48.11 7.90
CA GLY A 1102 -84.44 -48.92 6.93
C GLY A 1102 -85.35 -49.73 6.02
N ARG A 1103 -85.14 -49.64 4.70
CA ARG A 1103 -85.89 -50.42 3.70
C ARG A 1103 -84.95 -51.18 2.79
N ILE A 1104 -85.38 -52.39 2.44
CA ILE A 1104 -84.72 -53.24 1.45
C ILE A 1104 -85.74 -53.51 0.34
N HIS A 1105 -85.53 -52.90 -0.81
CA HIS A 1105 -86.39 -52.99 -1.98
C HIS A 1105 -85.88 -54.11 -2.89
N ILE A 1106 -86.71 -55.14 -3.08
CA ILE A 1106 -86.40 -56.28 -3.93
C ILE A 1106 -87.13 -56.10 -5.26
N GLY A 1107 -86.40 -55.76 -6.32
CA GLY A 1107 -86.92 -55.61 -7.68
C GLY A 1107 -86.95 -56.92 -8.47
N ALA A 1108 -87.37 -56.86 -9.73
CA ALA A 1108 -87.50 -58.04 -10.59
C ALA A 1108 -86.17 -58.82 -10.69
N GLY A 1109 -86.24 -60.13 -10.44
CA GLY A 1109 -85.06 -61.02 -10.39
C GLY A 1109 -84.15 -60.84 -9.17
N GLY A 1110 -84.38 -59.86 -8.30
CA GLY A 1110 -83.59 -59.65 -7.08
C GLY A 1110 -83.95 -60.64 -5.97
N GLY A 1111 -82.96 -61.12 -5.21
CA GLY A 1111 -83.11 -61.87 -3.95
C GLY A 1111 -83.84 -63.23 -4.02
N LYS A 1112 -83.10 -64.34 -3.85
CA LYS A 1112 -83.67 -65.61 -3.32
C LYS A 1112 -83.32 -65.73 -1.83
N ALA A 1113 -84.31 -66.06 -1.00
CA ALA A 1113 -84.04 -66.53 0.35
C ALA A 1113 -83.39 -67.92 0.25
N GLN A 1114 -82.19 -68.05 0.84
CA GLN A 1114 -81.33 -69.24 0.84
C GLN A 1114 -80.47 -69.44 -0.41
N ASP A 1115 -79.17 -69.18 -0.26
CA ASP A 1115 -78.12 -70.20 -0.43
C ASP A 1115 -76.80 -69.71 0.20
N LYS A 1116 -75.99 -70.62 0.73
CA LYS A 1116 -74.68 -70.34 1.36
C LYS A 1116 -73.54 -70.48 0.32
N PRO A 1117 -72.81 -69.42 -0.06
CA PRO A 1117 -71.53 -69.52 -0.75
C PRO A 1117 -70.36 -69.67 0.24
N GLY A 1118 -69.18 -70.05 -0.27
CA GLY A 1118 -68.00 -70.50 0.46
C GLY A 1118 -67.38 -69.49 1.47
N THR A 1119 -66.69 -70.03 2.47
CA THR A 1119 -66.42 -69.45 3.79
C THR A 1119 -65.20 -68.53 3.93
N ASN A 1120 -64.58 -68.03 2.85
CA ASN A 1120 -63.32 -67.30 2.96
C ASN A 1120 -63.50 -65.78 2.87
N ALA A 1121 -63.46 -65.12 4.03
CA ALA A 1121 -63.42 -63.66 4.17
C ALA A 1121 -61.99 -63.15 3.95
N ALA A 1122 -61.61 -62.85 2.71
CA ALA A 1122 -60.36 -62.15 2.42
C ALA A 1122 -60.52 -61.28 1.17
N ALA A 1123 -60.27 -59.98 1.29
CA ALA A 1123 -59.86 -59.16 0.15
C ALA A 1123 -58.33 -59.16 0.17
N ASN A 1124 -57.68 -59.66 -0.88
CA ASN A 1124 -56.23 -59.69 -0.96
C ASN A 1124 -55.74 -58.49 -1.78
N ILE A 1125 -54.85 -57.71 -1.19
CA ILE A 1125 -54.26 -56.51 -1.79
C ILE A 1125 -52.97 -56.80 -2.57
N GLY A 1126 -52.61 -58.07 -2.71
CA GLY A 1126 -51.55 -58.53 -3.60
C GLY A 1126 -50.14 -58.46 -3.04
#